data_AF-A0A937MBK9-F1
#
_entry.id   AF-A0A937MBK9-F1
#
_cell.length_a   1.000
_cell.length_b   1.000
_cell.length_c   1.000
_cell.angle_alpha   90.00
_cell.angle_beta   90.00
_cell.angle_gamma   90.00
#
_symmetry.space_group_name_H-M   'P 1'
#
loop_
_entity.id
_entity.type
_entity.pdbx_description
1 polymer ?
#
loop_
_entity_poly.entity_id
_entity_poly.type
_entity_poly.pdbx_seq_one_letter_code
_entity_poly.pdbx_strand_id
1 'polypeptide(L)'
;MNATADSKDDNATEEEAPRRKVNWIVVGCAIGMVIGIALAIVFALKFVDDERGRDLQAWQIRLGIVADSRVAAVQDWAEGNFTTLRELSQNASLQLYMSTLESEDEGGGAPEPEPAEEPSDPADDGLNELGLQEETEAEEEEEEEETDESESGEAEAGYLRNLLVATADRTGFKAPEPEGEVAANIERAGVAGLGLVDADGKPIVSTPGMPPISGKIRAAVAAALDGEPALIDIFMGASNEPTIGFALPVYGIQQDEGATGIGAVVGIRTLDKKLFEALEQPGDTSKTGETYLVRLKGNTVEYLSPLADGTPPLKRSLAADTPDLAAAYAAQKPGGFGVKQDYGGDEVLIVSRPLANLPWVLARKISRGEALAANETRLKTILIVFVLIIVGVTIAIIAVWRHGTSVRAAQAAEKFRVSSERFENMSKFMRVVTNSQPLGIVAVTGDTKYTFANEPAAREAGIAPEDMFGKTMASVVGPVQAEAYAKINKDVLANFAEAEDQGHEDSRDRTRQSHLHEFNEGGDEDDVKVIKSDHVPLRGDRDHPPGILMVLNDITELTVEKRRSERMLGQLIDTLVGVVDKRNPFSTNMSSRVAEVAAEIAHEMGVEGDEVKTVEIAAKLSSVGSVFVPTSILTKTAPLSPQENRMIDGAYRVSADLLKDVTFNGPVVESIAQAGELWDGKGPLGIQGEDILRPARVVAVAVAFMGMVSVNARRNALSFDEAAERLQRAAGTRFDRRPVSALINILHNREGTKRWAHFRNRPKESAE
;
A
#
# COMPACT_ATOMS: atom_id res chain seq x y z
N MET A 1 -26.77 -60.34 16.04
CA MET A 1 -25.87 -59.88 17.11
C MET A 1 -24.66 -59.23 16.44
N ASN A 2 -24.49 -57.92 16.68
CA ASN A 2 -23.37 -56.97 16.43
C ASN A 2 -22.53 -57.12 15.15
N ALA A 3 -22.58 -56.23 14.15
CA ALA A 3 -22.28 -54.77 14.09
C ALA A 3 -20.79 -54.42 14.02
N THR A 4 -20.36 -53.91 12.85
CA THR A 4 -19.38 -52.81 12.52
C THR A 4 -19.01 -52.97 11.03
N ALA A 5 -19.48 -52.13 10.09
CA ALA A 5 -18.93 -50.81 9.70
C ALA A 5 -17.43 -50.92 9.31
N ASP A 6 -16.93 -50.48 8.16
CA ASP A 6 -17.22 -49.26 7.40
C ASP A 6 -16.49 -49.39 6.05
N SER A 7 -17.14 -49.13 4.93
CA SER A 7 -16.51 -49.01 3.60
C SER A 7 -16.64 -47.56 3.19
N LYS A 8 -15.55 -46.80 3.30
CA LYS A 8 -15.56 -45.37 3.00
C LYS A 8 -14.46 -44.97 2.04
N ASP A 9 -14.93 -44.27 1.02
CA ASP A 9 -14.36 -43.09 0.39
C ASP A 9 -13.12 -43.28 -0.50
N ASP A 10 -13.42 -43.64 -1.75
CA ASP A 10 -12.83 -42.96 -2.91
C ASP A 10 -13.13 -41.45 -2.80
N ASN A 11 -12.13 -40.64 -2.49
CA ASN A 11 -12.15 -39.25 -2.96
C ASN A 11 -10.73 -38.76 -3.23
N ALA A 12 -10.50 -38.47 -4.51
CA ALA A 12 -9.31 -37.84 -5.03
C ALA A 12 -9.11 -36.47 -4.36
N THR A 13 -7.93 -36.24 -3.81
CA THR A 13 -7.51 -34.91 -3.34
C THR A 13 -7.17 -34.04 -4.55
N GLU A 14 -8.07 -33.08 -4.83
CA GLU A 14 -7.86 -31.94 -5.73
C GLU A 14 -6.57 -31.18 -5.37
N GLU A 15 -5.79 -30.83 -6.39
CA GLU A 15 -4.70 -29.86 -6.32
C GLU A 15 -5.26 -28.48 -5.88
N GLU A 16 -4.98 -28.08 -4.64
CA GLU A 16 -5.22 -26.71 -4.19
C GLU A 16 -4.27 -25.75 -4.92
N ALA A 17 -4.82 -25.01 -5.89
CA ALA A 17 -4.17 -23.83 -6.47
C ALA A 17 -3.76 -22.83 -5.36
N PRO A 18 -2.58 -22.18 -5.45
CA PRO A 18 -2.09 -21.32 -4.39
C PRO A 18 -2.99 -20.09 -4.22
N ARG A 19 -3.76 -20.07 -3.12
CA ARG A 19 -4.57 -18.92 -2.71
C ARG A 19 -3.65 -17.72 -2.54
N ARG A 20 -3.74 -16.74 -3.45
CA ARG A 20 -3.09 -15.42 -3.31
C ARG A 20 -3.47 -14.84 -1.94
N LYS A 21 -2.50 -14.78 -1.01
CA LYS A 21 -2.69 -14.13 0.29
C LYS A 21 -3.06 -12.67 0.04
N VAL A 22 -4.33 -12.34 0.24
CA VAL A 22 -4.84 -10.97 0.15
C VAL A 22 -4.13 -10.16 1.23
N ASN A 23 -3.43 -9.11 0.82
CA ASN A 23 -2.75 -8.24 1.76
C ASN A 23 -3.80 -7.36 2.44
N TRP A 24 -4.25 -7.78 3.62
CA TRP A 24 -5.28 -7.10 4.41
C TRP A 24 -4.97 -5.64 4.73
N ILE A 25 -3.69 -5.25 4.72
CA ILE A 25 -3.29 -3.84 4.87
C ILE A 25 -3.76 -3.02 3.66
N VAL A 26 -3.62 -3.56 2.45
CA VAL A 26 -4.06 -2.88 1.21
C VAL A 26 -5.59 -2.78 1.17
N VAL A 27 -6.28 -3.83 1.59
CA VAL A 27 -7.74 -3.82 1.70
C VAL A 27 -8.19 -2.82 2.77
N GLY A 28 -7.52 -2.77 3.92
CA GLY A 28 -7.79 -1.80 4.98
C GLY A 28 -7.59 -0.35 4.53
N CYS A 29 -6.52 -0.05 3.79
CA CYS A 29 -6.31 1.29 3.21
C CYS A 29 -7.37 1.66 2.17
N ALA A 30 -7.78 0.71 1.31
CA ALA A 30 -8.84 0.96 0.33
C ALA A 30 -10.20 1.22 1.00
N ILE A 31 -10.54 0.43 2.03
CA ILE A 31 -11.76 0.63 2.82
C ILE A 31 -11.70 1.99 3.54
N GLY A 32 -10.57 2.34 4.16
CA GLY A 32 -10.37 3.64 4.81
C GLY A 32 -10.55 4.81 3.84
N MET A 33 -10.09 4.68 2.60
CA MET A 33 -10.27 5.68 1.56
C MET A 33 -11.74 5.85 1.17
N VAL A 34 -12.46 4.75 0.97
CA VAL A 34 -13.90 4.77 0.65
C VAL A 34 -14.70 5.41 1.79
N ILE A 35 -14.39 5.07 3.03
CA ILE A 35 -15.02 5.67 4.22
C ILE A 35 -14.71 7.18 4.29
N GLY A 36 -13.46 7.58 4.03
CA GLY A 36 -13.07 8.99 4.01
C GLY A 36 -13.82 9.79 2.95
N ILE A 37 -13.99 9.25 1.75
CA ILE A 37 -14.79 9.87 0.68
C ILE A 37 -16.27 9.95 1.07
N ALA A 38 -16.83 8.89 1.65
CA ALA A 38 -18.22 8.88 2.10
C ALA A 38 -18.48 9.94 3.18
N LEU A 39 -17.59 10.04 4.19
CA LEU A 39 -17.67 11.08 5.22
C LEU A 39 -17.56 12.48 4.62
N ALA A 40 -16.64 12.70 3.69
CA ALA A 40 -16.47 13.98 3.01
C ALA A 40 -17.75 14.41 2.26
N ILE A 41 -18.43 13.47 1.59
CA ILE A 41 -19.71 13.72 0.93
C ILE A 41 -20.79 14.09 1.95
N VAL A 42 -20.89 13.36 3.06
CA VAL A 42 -21.87 13.65 4.13
C VAL A 42 -21.65 15.04 4.72
N PHE A 43 -20.39 15.41 5.01
CA PHE A 43 -20.06 16.75 5.50
C PHE A 43 -20.38 17.85 4.48
N ALA A 44 -20.12 17.62 3.19
CA ALA A 44 -20.45 18.57 2.15
C ALA A 44 -21.97 18.79 2.03
N LEU A 45 -22.76 17.72 2.07
CA LEU A 45 -24.22 17.80 2.06
C LEU A 45 -24.75 18.57 3.27
N LYS A 46 -24.24 18.25 4.47
CA LYS A 46 -24.62 18.95 5.70
C LYS A 46 -24.26 20.44 5.65
N PHE A 47 -23.08 20.78 5.14
CA PHE A 47 -22.65 22.16 4.97
C PHE A 47 -23.55 22.95 4.02
N VAL A 48 -23.98 22.33 2.90
CA VAL A 48 -24.89 22.95 1.93
C VAL A 48 -26.24 23.26 2.57
N ASP A 49 -26.80 22.34 3.36
CA ASP A 49 -28.09 22.55 4.02
C ASP A 49 -28.01 23.61 5.13
N ASP A 50 -26.94 23.63 5.92
CA ASP A 50 -26.70 24.68 6.92
C ASP A 50 -26.56 26.06 6.25
N GLU A 51 -25.87 26.16 5.11
CA GLU A 51 -25.71 27.42 4.38
C GLU A 51 -27.03 27.92 3.78
N ARG A 52 -27.87 27.01 3.24
CA ARG A 52 -29.22 27.36 2.77
C ARG A 52 -30.08 27.94 3.88
N GLY A 53 -30.00 27.38 5.09
CA GLY A 53 -30.73 27.88 6.26
C GLY A 53 -30.29 29.30 6.64
N ARG A 54 -28.97 29.56 6.68
CA ARG A 54 -28.41 30.89 6.97
C ARG A 54 -28.84 31.94 5.94
N ASP A 55 -28.82 31.57 4.66
CA ASP A 55 -29.21 32.48 3.58
C ASP A 55 -30.68 32.87 3.63
N LEU A 56 -31.56 31.90 3.89
CA LEU A 56 -32.99 32.19 4.03
C LEU A 56 -33.25 33.12 5.21
N GLN A 57 -32.53 32.97 6.33
CA GLN A 57 -32.60 33.91 7.45
C GLN A 57 -32.08 35.31 7.09
N ALA A 58 -30.97 35.40 6.35
CA ALA A 58 -30.43 36.69 5.90
C ALA A 58 -31.42 37.40 4.97
N TRP A 59 -32.08 36.67 4.07
CA TRP A 59 -33.12 37.20 3.19
C TRP A 59 -34.40 37.56 3.95
N GLN A 60 -34.80 36.79 4.94
CA GLN A 60 -35.91 37.13 5.85
C GLN A 60 -35.67 38.49 6.51
N ILE A 61 -34.46 38.76 6.98
CA ILE A 61 -34.09 40.05 7.59
C ILE A 61 -34.11 41.17 6.55
N ARG A 62 -33.48 40.99 5.39
CA ARG A 62 -33.41 42.02 4.33
C ARG A 62 -34.78 42.40 3.81
N LEU A 63 -35.61 41.40 3.45
CA LEU A 63 -36.97 41.65 2.99
C LEU A 63 -37.81 42.25 4.11
N GLY A 64 -37.61 41.79 5.35
CA GLY A 64 -38.27 42.33 6.53
C GLY A 64 -38.03 43.83 6.70
N ILE A 65 -36.76 44.29 6.65
CA ILE A 65 -36.39 45.71 6.76
C ILE A 65 -37.08 46.56 5.69
N VAL A 66 -37.09 46.08 4.44
CA VAL A 66 -37.78 46.79 3.34
C VAL A 66 -39.29 46.82 3.60
N ALA A 67 -39.89 45.69 3.95
CA ALA A 67 -41.32 45.60 4.25
C ALA A 67 -41.71 46.53 5.41
N ASP A 68 -40.92 46.58 6.49
CA ASP A 68 -41.15 47.47 7.64
C ASP A 68 -41.08 48.95 7.23
N SER A 69 -40.12 49.30 6.38
CA SER A 69 -40.02 50.67 5.82
C SER A 69 -41.19 51.03 4.90
N ARG A 70 -41.67 50.09 4.07
CA ARG A 70 -42.83 50.33 3.19
C ARG A 70 -44.14 50.35 3.98
N VAL A 71 -44.27 49.56 5.05
CA VAL A 71 -45.41 49.63 5.99
C VAL A 71 -45.50 51.02 6.59
N ALA A 72 -44.38 51.55 7.12
CA ALA A 72 -44.34 52.91 7.66
C ALA A 72 -44.77 53.94 6.60
N ALA A 73 -44.25 53.84 5.36
CA ALA A 73 -44.63 54.78 4.29
C ALA A 73 -46.13 54.72 3.91
N VAL A 74 -46.73 53.53 3.87
CA VAL A 74 -48.17 53.37 3.60
C VAL A 74 -49.01 53.86 4.78
N GLN A 75 -48.55 53.63 6.01
CA GLN A 75 -49.22 54.14 7.22
C GLN A 75 -49.14 55.67 7.30
N ASP A 76 -47.98 56.27 7.00
CA ASP A 76 -47.81 57.73 6.95
C ASP A 76 -48.73 58.34 5.89
N TRP A 77 -48.88 57.68 4.73
CA TRP A 77 -49.85 58.09 3.71
C TRP A 77 -51.29 58.01 4.23
N ALA A 78 -51.67 56.92 4.89
CA ALA A 78 -53.03 56.75 5.43
C ALA A 78 -53.32 57.77 6.53
N GLU A 79 -52.41 57.97 7.49
CA GLU A 79 -52.55 58.95 8.57
C GLU A 79 -52.55 60.39 8.04
N GLY A 80 -51.81 60.69 6.96
CA GLY A 80 -51.86 61.99 6.31
C GLY A 80 -53.25 62.34 5.77
N ASN A 81 -54.00 61.34 5.28
CA ASN A 81 -55.39 61.54 4.86
C ASN A 81 -56.31 61.77 6.08
N PHE A 82 -56.17 61.00 7.16
CA PHE A 82 -56.91 61.26 8.40
C PHE A 82 -56.59 62.62 9.01
N THR A 83 -55.32 63.04 9.00
CA THR A 83 -54.87 64.35 9.50
C THR A 83 -55.50 65.48 8.70
N THR A 84 -55.59 65.35 7.38
CA THR A 84 -56.27 66.32 6.52
C THR A 84 -57.74 66.50 6.93
N LEU A 85 -58.46 65.40 7.14
CA LEU A 85 -59.86 65.47 7.57
C LEU A 85 -59.99 65.96 9.02
N ARG A 86 -59.00 65.65 9.87
CA ARG A 86 -58.96 66.12 11.27
C ARG A 86 -58.82 67.64 11.32
N GLU A 87 -57.93 68.21 10.52
CA GLU A 87 -57.79 69.67 10.36
C GLU A 87 -59.09 70.33 9.91
N LEU A 88 -59.87 69.66 9.05
CA LEU A 88 -61.20 70.15 8.63
C LEU A 88 -62.23 70.04 9.76
N SER A 89 -62.30 68.89 10.44
CA SER A 89 -63.25 68.66 11.55
C SER A 89 -63.00 69.56 12.75
N GLN A 90 -61.75 70.01 12.95
CA GLN A 90 -61.32 70.94 14.00
C GLN A 90 -61.25 72.39 13.53
N ASN A 91 -61.69 72.69 12.30
CA ASN A 91 -61.72 74.06 11.81
C ASN A 91 -62.80 74.85 12.55
N ALA A 92 -62.41 75.94 13.23
CA ALA A 92 -63.32 76.73 14.06
C ALA A 92 -64.56 77.25 13.30
N SER A 93 -64.41 77.65 12.03
CA SER A 93 -65.53 78.13 11.22
C SER A 93 -66.50 76.99 10.88
N LEU A 94 -65.99 75.79 10.65
CA LEU A 94 -66.81 74.60 10.39
C LEU A 94 -67.54 74.17 11.67
N GLN A 95 -66.84 74.11 12.81
CA GLN A 95 -67.45 73.74 14.10
C GLN A 95 -68.53 74.74 14.54
N LEU A 96 -68.28 76.04 14.36
CA LEU A 96 -69.26 77.09 14.71
C LEU A 96 -70.54 76.93 13.88
N TYR A 97 -70.41 76.77 12.57
CA TYR A 97 -71.55 76.55 11.66
C TYR A 97 -72.32 75.26 11.96
N MET A 98 -71.60 74.17 12.29
CA MET A 98 -72.25 72.93 12.68
C MET A 98 -73.00 73.06 14.01
N SER A 99 -72.47 73.85 14.95
CA SER A 99 -73.14 74.09 16.23
C SER A 99 -74.36 75.01 16.13
N THR A 100 -74.39 75.97 15.18
CA THR A 100 -75.57 76.81 14.94
C THR A 100 -76.69 76.00 14.31
N LEU A 101 -76.38 75.16 13.32
CA LEU A 101 -77.36 74.25 12.69
C LEU A 101 -77.97 73.25 13.69
N GLU A 102 -77.18 72.70 14.60
CA GLU A 102 -77.69 71.82 15.67
C GLU A 102 -78.64 72.58 16.62
N SER A 103 -78.31 73.83 16.97
CA SER A 103 -79.18 74.67 17.82
C SER A 103 -80.47 75.13 17.14
N GLU A 104 -80.46 75.28 15.82
CA GLU A 104 -81.65 75.61 15.01
C GLU A 104 -82.61 74.41 14.89
N ASP A 105 -82.08 73.19 14.73
CA ASP A 105 -82.87 71.96 14.72
C ASP A 105 -83.47 71.64 16.11
N GLU A 106 -82.80 72.01 17.21
CA GLU A 106 -83.37 71.91 18.58
C GLU A 106 -84.44 72.98 18.88
N GLY A 107 -84.51 74.07 18.09
CA GLY A 107 -85.43 75.21 18.29
C GLY A 107 -86.88 74.99 17.79
N GLY A 108 -87.18 73.89 17.12
CA GLY A 108 -88.49 73.62 16.46
C GLY A 108 -89.65 73.14 17.35
N GLY A 109 -89.57 73.24 18.68
CA GLY A 109 -90.60 72.75 19.62
C GLY A 109 -91.49 73.85 20.23
N ALA A 110 -92.79 73.83 19.90
CA ALA A 110 -93.85 74.80 20.26
C ALA A 110 -93.99 75.24 21.75
N PRO A 111 -94.60 76.43 22.04
CA PRO A 111 -94.54 77.08 23.35
C PRO A 111 -95.69 76.77 24.34
N GLU A 112 -95.28 76.76 25.63
CA GLU A 112 -95.99 77.09 26.91
C GLU A 112 -97.22 76.27 27.40
N PRO A 113 -97.46 76.15 28.74
CA PRO A 113 -97.63 77.29 29.67
C PRO A 113 -97.06 77.17 31.12
N GLU A 114 -96.90 78.34 31.74
CA GLU A 114 -96.79 78.71 33.18
C GLU A 114 -97.79 77.97 34.14
N PRO A 115 -97.65 77.96 35.51
CA PRO A 115 -97.36 79.14 36.37
C PRO A 115 -96.72 78.97 37.80
N ALA A 116 -96.50 80.13 38.46
CA ALA A 116 -96.78 80.51 39.87
C ALA A 116 -95.72 80.49 41.02
N GLU A 117 -95.39 81.72 41.46
CA GLU A 117 -95.40 82.35 42.83
C GLU A 117 -94.38 82.05 43.97
N GLU A 118 -93.61 83.12 44.30
CA GLU A 118 -93.38 83.81 45.61
C GLU A 118 -92.52 83.18 46.77
N PRO A 119 -92.04 83.95 47.79
CA PRO A 119 -91.20 85.18 47.76
C PRO A 119 -90.13 85.23 48.91
N SER A 120 -89.16 86.18 48.90
CA SER A 120 -88.72 86.95 50.10
C SER A 120 -87.54 87.93 49.84
N ASP A 121 -87.82 89.19 50.13
CA ASP A 121 -87.06 90.46 50.26
C ASP A 121 -86.09 90.49 51.50
N PRO A 122 -85.39 91.59 51.93
CA PRO A 122 -84.97 92.86 51.28
C PRO A 122 -83.50 93.34 51.52
N ALA A 123 -83.22 94.52 50.94
CA ALA A 123 -82.32 95.63 51.36
C ALA A 123 -81.01 95.75 50.53
N ASP A 124 -80.53 96.93 50.10
CA ASP A 124 -80.81 98.32 50.47
C ASP A 124 -80.24 99.29 49.39
N ASP A 125 -80.94 100.42 49.22
CA ASP A 125 -80.57 101.78 48.81
C ASP A 125 -79.52 102.10 47.72
N GLY A 126 -79.87 103.10 46.89
CA GLY A 126 -78.93 104.18 46.61
C GLY A 126 -78.91 104.86 45.24
N LEU A 127 -80.03 105.48 44.83
CA LEU A 127 -80.15 106.84 44.26
C LEU A 127 -79.18 107.39 43.19
N ASN A 128 -79.83 107.97 42.17
CA ASN A 128 -79.56 109.27 41.53
C ASN A 128 -78.49 109.38 40.42
N GLU A 129 -78.65 110.17 39.35
CA GLU A 129 -79.77 110.86 38.68
C GLU A 129 -79.13 111.67 37.52
N LEU A 130 -79.96 112.11 36.56
CA LEU A 130 -79.73 113.19 35.56
C LEU A 130 -78.89 112.86 34.31
N GLY A 131 -79.35 113.09 33.08
CA GLY A 131 -80.61 113.65 32.61
C GLY A 131 -80.54 114.05 31.12
N LEU A 132 -81.74 114.12 30.52
CA LEU A 132 -82.17 114.94 29.36
C LEU A 132 -81.69 114.50 27.97
N GLN A 133 -82.58 113.89 27.15
CA GLN A 133 -83.52 114.52 26.16
C GLN A 133 -82.79 114.83 24.83
N GLU A 134 -83.27 114.46 23.63
CA GLU A 134 -84.62 114.57 23.05
C GLU A 134 -84.74 113.71 21.75
N GLU A 135 -85.95 113.18 21.52
CA GLU A 135 -86.71 112.98 20.25
C GLU A 135 -86.26 111.92 19.21
N THR A 136 -86.92 110.74 19.04
CA THR A 136 -88.25 110.38 18.44
C THR A 136 -88.37 110.77 16.96
N GLU A 137 -88.83 109.95 16.00
CA GLU A 137 -89.52 108.65 15.86
C GLU A 137 -89.40 108.32 14.34
N ALA A 138 -89.06 107.12 13.88
CA ALA A 138 -89.79 105.86 13.88
C ALA A 138 -91.06 105.87 13.00
N GLU A 139 -91.02 105.15 11.87
CA GLU A 139 -92.07 104.27 11.31
C GLU A 139 -91.66 103.84 9.88
N GLU A 140 -90.86 102.77 9.75
CA GLU A 140 -90.69 101.90 8.57
C GLU A 140 -89.68 100.77 8.90
N GLU A 141 -90.01 99.86 9.83
CA GLU A 141 -89.18 98.65 10.12
C GLU A 141 -90.09 97.49 10.57
N GLU A 142 -90.76 96.80 9.64
CA GLU A 142 -91.35 95.46 9.89
C GLU A 142 -91.29 94.52 8.66
N GLU A 143 -90.52 94.84 7.61
CA GLU A 143 -90.37 93.96 6.42
C GLU A 143 -88.92 93.51 6.10
N GLU A 144 -87.91 93.83 6.94
CA GLU A 144 -86.50 93.47 6.66
C GLU A 144 -85.95 92.26 7.46
N GLU A 145 -86.61 91.77 8.52
CA GLU A 145 -86.02 90.71 9.38
C GLU A 145 -86.18 89.26 8.85
N GLU A 146 -87.14 88.94 7.97
CA GLU A 146 -87.31 87.56 7.46
C GLU A 146 -86.46 87.24 6.20
N THR A 147 -85.81 88.22 5.57
CA THR A 147 -84.97 87.99 4.39
C THR A 147 -83.48 87.75 4.72
N ASP A 148 -82.98 88.30 5.83
CA ASP A 148 -81.55 88.22 6.18
C ASP A 148 -81.11 86.85 6.74
N GLU A 149 -81.99 86.11 7.42
CA GLU A 149 -81.67 84.77 7.94
C GLU A 149 -81.46 83.73 6.81
N SER A 150 -82.18 83.87 5.68
CA SER A 150 -82.01 82.97 4.53
C SER A 150 -80.77 83.29 3.67
N GLU A 151 -80.38 84.57 3.57
CA GLU A 151 -79.16 84.98 2.84
C GLU A 151 -77.88 84.69 3.63
N SER A 152 -77.93 84.77 4.97
CA SER A 152 -76.84 84.40 5.89
C SER A 152 -76.45 82.93 5.73
N GLY A 153 -77.43 82.01 5.78
CA GLY A 153 -77.19 80.57 5.65
C GLY A 153 -76.61 80.16 4.28
N GLU A 154 -77.05 80.80 3.19
CA GLU A 154 -76.49 80.57 1.84
C GLU A 154 -75.04 81.07 1.71
N ALA A 155 -74.71 82.21 2.32
CA ALA A 155 -73.36 82.78 2.31
C ALA A 155 -72.36 81.94 3.13
N GLU A 156 -72.77 81.44 4.29
CA GLU A 156 -71.95 80.58 5.15
C GLU A 156 -71.72 79.19 4.53
N ALA A 157 -72.74 78.59 3.92
CA ALA A 157 -72.60 77.36 3.13
C ALA A 157 -71.67 77.57 1.91
N GLY A 158 -71.70 78.77 1.30
CA GLY A 158 -70.78 79.17 0.24
C GLY A 158 -69.32 79.25 0.69
N TYR A 159 -69.05 79.80 1.88
CA TYR A 159 -67.72 79.83 2.48
C TYR A 159 -67.17 78.42 2.76
N LEU A 160 -67.97 77.56 3.40
CA LEU A 160 -67.59 76.18 3.69
C LEU A 160 -67.32 75.39 2.40
N ARG A 161 -68.11 75.61 1.35
CA ARG A 161 -67.87 74.98 0.04
C ARG A 161 -66.51 75.37 -0.51
N ASN A 162 -66.15 76.65 -0.46
CA ASN A 162 -64.85 77.13 -0.93
C ASN A 162 -63.69 76.58 -0.09
N LEU A 163 -63.86 76.47 1.23
CA LEU A 163 -62.89 75.84 2.12
C LEU A 163 -62.67 74.35 1.78
N LEU A 164 -63.74 73.60 1.57
CA LEU A 164 -63.67 72.20 1.15
C LEU A 164 -63.02 72.07 -0.23
N VAL A 165 -63.36 72.92 -1.20
CA VAL A 165 -62.76 72.89 -2.55
C VAL A 165 -61.27 73.19 -2.51
N ALA A 166 -60.86 74.24 -1.79
CA ALA A 166 -59.45 74.61 -1.63
C ALA A 166 -58.65 73.50 -0.93
N THR A 167 -59.26 72.85 0.07
CA THR A 167 -58.63 71.73 0.77
C THR A 167 -58.52 70.50 -0.13
N ALA A 168 -59.57 70.16 -0.87
CA ALA A 168 -59.58 69.03 -1.81
C ALA A 168 -58.52 69.19 -2.90
N ASP A 169 -58.35 70.40 -3.44
CA ASP A 169 -57.32 70.74 -4.43
C ASP A 169 -55.90 70.55 -3.91
N ARG A 170 -55.64 70.86 -2.62
CA ARG A 170 -54.31 70.75 -2.01
C ARG A 170 -53.95 69.33 -1.56
N THR A 171 -54.94 68.52 -1.20
CA THR A 171 -54.73 67.28 -0.43
C THR A 171 -55.05 65.99 -1.20
N GLY A 172 -55.51 66.12 -2.44
CA GLY A 172 -55.71 64.98 -3.35
C GLY A 172 -57.10 64.34 -3.25
N PHE A 173 -58.07 65.04 -2.65
CA PHE A 173 -59.50 64.67 -2.67
C PHE A 173 -60.26 65.28 -3.85
N LYS A 174 -59.59 66.09 -4.68
CA LYS A 174 -60.16 66.60 -5.94
C LYS A 174 -60.43 65.45 -6.91
N ALA A 175 -61.58 65.46 -7.58
CA ALA A 175 -61.83 64.58 -8.72
C ALA A 175 -60.79 64.78 -9.83
N PRO A 176 -60.25 63.69 -10.42
CA PRO A 176 -59.32 63.79 -11.54
C PRO A 176 -59.99 64.48 -12.73
N GLU A 177 -59.21 65.29 -13.46
CA GLU A 177 -59.70 65.88 -14.71
C GLU A 177 -59.82 64.80 -15.79
N PRO A 178 -60.94 64.73 -16.54
CA PRO A 178 -61.13 63.75 -17.59
C PRO A 178 -60.11 63.97 -18.72
N GLU A 179 -59.28 62.97 -19.01
CA GLU A 179 -58.39 63.01 -20.18
C GLU A 179 -59.22 62.90 -21.47
N GLY A 180 -59.23 63.95 -22.29
CA GLY A 180 -59.54 63.86 -23.72
C GLY A 180 -60.99 64.05 -24.19
N GLU A 181 -61.95 64.47 -23.36
CA GLU A 181 -63.33 64.71 -23.82
C GLU A 181 -63.91 66.07 -23.41
N VAL A 182 -64.46 66.78 -24.41
CA VAL A 182 -65.14 68.08 -24.27
C VAL A 182 -66.43 67.92 -23.47
N ALA A 183 -66.63 68.79 -22.47
CA ALA A 183 -67.80 68.81 -21.60
C ALA A 183 -69.10 69.06 -22.38
N ALA A 184 -69.84 68.00 -22.70
CA ALA A 184 -71.26 68.06 -23.00
C ALA A 184 -72.05 67.74 -21.72
N ASN A 185 -73.14 68.47 -21.50
CA ASN A 185 -73.99 68.57 -20.32
C ASN A 185 -74.60 67.23 -19.83
N ILE A 186 -73.77 66.30 -19.37
CA ILE A 186 -74.14 65.00 -18.81
C ILE A 186 -73.77 65.03 -17.32
N GLU A 187 -74.74 64.79 -16.44
CA GLU A 187 -74.48 64.55 -15.02
C GLU A 187 -73.55 63.34 -14.86
N ARG A 188 -72.33 63.57 -14.37
CA ARG A 188 -71.35 62.53 -14.12
C ARG A 188 -71.48 62.08 -12.66
N ALA A 189 -71.44 60.78 -12.43
CA ALA A 189 -71.33 60.25 -11.08
C ALA A 189 -70.04 60.77 -10.45
N GLY A 190 -70.14 61.38 -9.27
CA GLY A 190 -68.98 61.81 -8.51
C GLY A 190 -68.05 60.64 -8.21
N VAL A 191 -66.73 60.88 -8.27
CA VAL A 191 -65.67 59.87 -8.10
C VAL A 191 -64.75 60.15 -6.92
N ALA A 192 -64.62 61.43 -6.52
CA ALA A 192 -63.81 61.89 -5.40
C ALA A 192 -64.24 63.31 -4.99
N GLY A 193 -64.19 63.59 -3.70
CA GLY A 193 -64.54 64.88 -3.14
C GLY A 193 -64.47 64.89 -1.62
N LEU A 194 -64.71 66.07 -1.04
CA LEU A 194 -64.97 66.26 0.37
C LEU A 194 -66.44 66.62 0.57
N GLY A 195 -67.03 66.15 1.66
CA GLY A 195 -68.40 66.46 2.05
C GLY A 195 -68.52 66.62 3.56
N LEU A 196 -69.48 67.44 3.96
CA LEU A 196 -69.90 67.67 5.34
C LEU A 196 -71.34 67.19 5.47
N VAL A 197 -71.62 66.39 6.50
CA VAL A 197 -72.96 65.89 6.82
C VAL A 197 -73.39 66.34 8.21
N ASP A 198 -74.71 66.48 8.39
CA ASP A 198 -75.35 66.72 9.68
C ASP A 198 -75.39 65.46 10.56
N ALA A 199 -75.95 65.61 11.78
CA ALA A 199 -76.13 64.52 12.74
C ALA A 199 -77.02 63.38 12.23
N ASP A 200 -77.93 63.65 11.28
CA ASP A 200 -78.77 62.63 10.61
C ASP A 200 -78.07 61.97 9.41
N GLY A 201 -76.84 62.39 9.09
CA GLY A 201 -76.04 61.89 7.97
C GLY A 201 -76.50 62.40 6.60
N LYS A 202 -77.28 63.48 6.55
CA LYS A 202 -77.70 64.17 5.32
C LYS A 202 -76.62 65.19 4.92
N PRO A 203 -76.30 65.30 3.61
CA PRO A 203 -75.24 66.18 3.13
C PRO A 203 -75.64 67.65 3.24
N ILE A 204 -74.78 68.45 3.89
CA ILE A 204 -74.93 69.92 4.02
C ILE A 204 -74.17 70.61 2.89
N VAL A 205 -72.86 70.35 2.79
CA VAL A 205 -71.96 70.95 1.78
C VAL A 205 -71.04 69.88 1.20
N SER A 206 -70.81 69.92 -0.11
CA SER A 206 -69.85 69.02 -0.77
C SER A 206 -69.10 69.70 -1.90
N THR A 207 -67.89 69.23 -2.18
CA THR A 207 -67.11 69.66 -3.34
C THR A 207 -67.70 69.12 -4.65
N PRO A 208 -67.47 69.79 -5.79
CA PRO A 208 -67.78 69.22 -7.11
C PRO A 208 -67.08 67.86 -7.29
N GLY A 209 -67.83 66.83 -7.68
CA GLY A 209 -67.31 65.48 -7.87
C GLY A 209 -67.45 64.53 -6.67
N MET A 210 -67.99 64.99 -5.54
CA MET A 210 -68.29 64.12 -4.40
C MET A 210 -69.33 63.03 -4.79
N PRO A 211 -69.06 61.73 -4.55
CA PRO A 211 -70.04 60.67 -4.79
C PRO A 211 -71.26 60.74 -3.85
N PRO A 212 -72.42 60.18 -4.23
CA PRO A 212 -73.59 60.14 -3.37
C PRO A 212 -73.34 59.31 -2.10
N ILE A 213 -73.72 59.85 -0.94
CA ILE A 213 -73.56 59.23 0.39
C ILE A 213 -74.50 58.02 0.53
N SER A 214 -74.04 56.90 0.01
CA SER A 214 -74.79 55.65 -0.10
C SER A 214 -73.88 54.44 0.17
N GLY A 215 -74.50 53.30 0.51
CA GLY A 215 -73.79 52.05 0.73
C GLY A 215 -72.66 52.17 1.76
N LYS A 216 -71.41 51.93 1.32
CA LYS A 216 -70.22 51.94 2.17
C LYS A 216 -69.90 53.32 2.77
N ILE A 217 -70.19 54.40 2.03
CA ILE A 217 -69.93 55.76 2.49
C ILE A 217 -70.85 56.08 3.67
N ARG A 218 -72.14 55.74 3.57
CA ARG A 218 -73.12 55.93 4.65
C ARG A 218 -72.76 55.13 5.91
N ALA A 219 -72.29 53.89 5.74
CA ALA A 219 -71.88 53.07 6.88
C ALA A 219 -70.69 53.68 7.64
N ALA A 220 -69.72 54.26 6.93
CA ALA A 220 -68.59 54.95 7.55
C ALA A 220 -68.99 56.30 8.18
N VAL A 221 -69.94 57.02 7.59
CA VAL A 221 -70.53 58.23 8.19
C VAL A 221 -71.18 57.89 9.53
N ALA A 222 -72.00 56.84 9.58
CA ALA A 222 -72.64 56.42 10.83
C ALA A 222 -71.62 56.10 11.93
N ALA A 223 -70.56 55.36 11.58
CA ALA A 223 -69.47 55.06 12.52
C ALA A 223 -68.71 56.33 12.97
N ALA A 224 -68.53 57.30 12.07
CA ALA A 224 -67.93 58.59 12.41
C ALA A 224 -68.80 59.40 13.37
N LEU A 225 -70.13 59.42 13.17
CA LEU A 225 -71.08 60.10 14.06
C LEU A 225 -71.11 59.48 15.47
N ASP A 226 -70.86 58.16 15.57
CA ASP A 226 -70.69 57.46 16.86
C ASP A 226 -69.36 57.82 17.59
N GLY A 227 -68.55 58.73 17.02
CA GLY A 227 -67.32 59.24 17.62
C GLY A 227 -66.03 58.55 17.14
N GLU A 228 -66.11 57.58 16.23
CA GLU A 228 -64.95 56.81 15.77
C GLU A 228 -64.51 57.18 14.33
N PRO A 229 -63.26 57.59 14.08
CA PRO A 229 -62.74 57.75 12.73
C PRO A 229 -62.90 56.46 11.91
N ALA A 230 -63.54 56.55 10.74
CA ALA A 230 -63.89 55.40 9.93
C ALA A 230 -63.16 55.39 8.58
N LEU A 231 -62.56 54.24 8.23
CA LEU A 231 -61.99 53.99 6.91
C LEU A 231 -63.05 53.38 5.98
N ILE A 232 -63.29 54.01 4.84
CA ILE A 232 -64.01 53.41 3.72
C ILE A 232 -63.00 52.63 2.88
N ASP A 233 -62.87 51.35 3.21
CA ASP A 233 -61.90 50.43 2.61
C ASP A 233 -61.98 50.35 1.08
N ILE A 234 -60.85 50.13 0.41
CA ILE A 234 -60.68 50.20 -1.06
C ILE A 234 -61.75 49.37 -1.77
N PHE A 235 -62.48 50.04 -2.68
CA PHE A 235 -63.58 49.49 -3.44
C PHE A 235 -63.60 50.05 -4.87
N MET A 236 -64.37 49.42 -5.75
CA MET A 236 -64.59 49.95 -7.10
C MET A 236 -65.68 51.03 -7.04
N GLY A 237 -65.31 52.27 -7.36
CA GLY A 237 -66.22 53.41 -7.44
C GLY A 237 -67.14 53.38 -8.66
N ALA A 238 -68.00 54.40 -8.80
CA ALA A 238 -68.99 54.51 -9.87
C ALA A 238 -68.37 54.60 -11.28
N SER A 239 -67.15 55.11 -11.41
CA SER A 239 -66.35 55.16 -12.65
C SER A 239 -65.58 53.87 -12.96
N ASN A 240 -65.78 52.80 -12.17
CA ASN A 240 -64.95 51.59 -12.21
C ASN A 240 -63.45 51.90 -11.97
N GLU A 241 -63.18 52.93 -11.16
CA GLU A 241 -61.86 53.25 -10.64
C GLU A 241 -61.74 52.77 -9.18
N PRO A 242 -60.55 52.34 -8.73
CA PRO A 242 -60.30 52.05 -7.33
C PRO A 242 -60.39 53.32 -6.48
N THR A 243 -61.28 53.30 -5.49
CA THR A 243 -61.60 54.44 -4.63
C THR A 243 -61.43 54.04 -3.16
N ILE A 244 -61.01 54.98 -2.35
CA ILE A 244 -60.90 54.88 -0.90
C ILE A 244 -61.54 56.11 -0.27
N GLY A 245 -62.02 55.97 0.96
CA GLY A 245 -62.54 57.12 1.69
C GLY A 245 -62.25 57.07 3.17
N PHE A 246 -62.54 58.18 3.82
CA PHE A 246 -62.26 58.46 5.21
C PHE A 246 -63.42 59.28 5.76
N ALA A 247 -63.84 59.02 7.00
CA ALA A 247 -64.85 59.82 7.69
C ALA A 247 -64.39 60.11 9.12
N LEU A 248 -64.55 61.36 9.58
CA LEU A 248 -64.24 61.78 10.94
C LEU A 248 -65.42 62.54 11.55
N PRO A 249 -65.70 62.36 12.86
CA PRO A 249 -66.68 63.19 13.57
C PRO A 249 -66.26 64.65 13.59
N VAL A 250 -67.26 65.53 13.59
CA VAL A 250 -67.13 66.94 13.98
C VAL A 250 -67.73 67.07 15.38
N TYR A 251 -67.00 67.70 16.29
CA TYR A 251 -67.46 67.98 17.65
C TYR A 251 -67.78 69.48 17.81
N GLY A 252 -68.74 69.80 18.67
CA GLY A 252 -69.01 71.18 19.08
C GLY A 252 -67.85 71.77 19.89
N ILE A 253 -67.71 73.10 19.90
CA ILE A 253 -66.59 73.85 20.50
C ILE A 253 -66.39 73.54 22.01
N GLN A 254 -67.42 73.03 22.69
CA GLN A 254 -67.39 72.70 24.13
C GLN A 254 -67.42 71.20 24.47
N GLN A 255 -67.35 70.30 23.48
CA GLN A 255 -67.39 68.84 23.70
C GLN A 255 -66.01 68.18 23.52
N ASP A 256 -65.72 67.16 24.34
CA ASP A 256 -64.45 66.40 24.31
C ASP A 256 -64.40 65.38 23.15
N GLU A 257 -63.19 65.02 22.69
CA GLU A 257 -62.97 63.95 21.70
C GLU A 257 -63.51 62.60 22.24
N GLY A 258 -64.56 62.07 21.59
CA GLY A 258 -65.24 60.82 21.97
C GLY A 258 -66.72 60.96 22.36
N ALA A 259 -67.28 62.17 22.30
CA ALA A 259 -68.73 62.39 22.31
C ALA A 259 -69.40 61.93 20.99
N THR A 260 -70.72 61.93 20.90
CA THR A 260 -71.40 61.79 19.61
C THR A 260 -71.11 63.02 18.76
N GLY A 261 -70.69 62.84 17.51
CA GLY A 261 -70.39 63.95 16.62
C GLY A 261 -71.66 64.69 16.19
N ILE A 262 -71.63 66.02 16.20
CA ILE A 262 -72.71 66.91 15.73
C ILE A 262 -72.82 66.92 14.19
N GLY A 263 -71.90 66.21 13.53
CA GLY A 263 -71.86 65.90 12.10
C GLY A 263 -70.57 65.14 11.76
N ALA A 264 -70.31 64.94 10.47
CA ALA A 264 -69.09 64.27 10.04
C ALA A 264 -68.48 64.88 8.76
N VAL A 265 -67.15 64.94 8.71
CA VAL A 265 -66.40 65.24 7.48
C VAL A 265 -66.09 63.93 6.78
N VAL A 266 -66.49 63.82 5.51
CA VAL A 266 -66.26 62.66 4.67
C VAL A 266 -65.37 63.05 3.50
N GLY A 267 -64.28 62.32 3.30
CA GLY A 267 -63.42 62.48 2.15
C GLY A 267 -63.36 61.21 1.33
N ILE A 268 -63.69 61.31 0.04
CA ILE A 268 -63.54 60.22 -0.94
C ILE A 268 -62.47 60.62 -1.94
N ARG A 269 -61.55 59.70 -2.24
CA ARG A 269 -60.52 59.92 -3.25
C ARG A 269 -60.26 58.67 -4.09
N THR A 270 -59.88 58.86 -5.34
CA THR A 270 -59.32 57.77 -6.16
C THR A 270 -57.93 57.40 -5.65
N LEU A 271 -57.54 56.13 -5.83
CA LEU A 271 -56.19 55.70 -5.47
C LEU A 271 -55.17 56.46 -6.34
N ASP A 272 -54.34 57.27 -5.69
CA ASP A 272 -53.37 58.12 -6.36
C ASP A 272 -52.00 57.44 -6.51
N LYS A 273 -51.17 58.03 -7.37
CA LYS A 273 -49.79 57.57 -7.59
C LYS A 273 -48.97 57.56 -6.29
N LYS A 274 -49.29 58.44 -5.32
CA LYS A 274 -48.55 58.55 -4.04
C LYS A 274 -48.65 57.28 -3.18
N LEU A 275 -49.81 56.63 -3.13
CA LEU A 275 -49.93 55.34 -2.41
C LEU A 275 -49.02 54.27 -3.04
N PHE A 276 -48.99 54.20 -4.37
CA PHE A 276 -48.20 53.19 -5.06
C PHE A 276 -46.70 53.50 -5.01
N GLU A 277 -46.30 54.77 -5.07
CA GLU A 277 -44.94 55.21 -4.80
C GLU A 277 -44.48 54.88 -3.36
N ALA A 278 -45.41 54.85 -2.39
CA ALA A 278 -45.09 54.40 -1.02
C ALA A 278 -44.77 52.89 -0.94
N LEU A 279 -45.24 52.07 -1.89
CA LEU A 279 -44.92 50.64 -1.97
C LEU A 279 -43.55 50.39 -2.65
N GLU A 280 -43.13 51.29 -3.53
CA GLU A 280 -41.82 51.21 -4.19
C GLU A 280 -40.70 51.53 -3.20
N GLN A 281 -39.63 50.74 -3.22
CA GLN A 281 -38.46 50.97 -2.39
C GLN A 281 -37.44 51.84 -3.15
N PRO A 282 -37.12 53.06 -2.68
CA PRO A 282 -36.15 53.92 -3.35
C PRO A 282 -34.77 53.26 -3.41
N GLY A 283 -34.15 53.28 -4.59
CA GLY A 283 -32.81 52.73 -4.82
C GLY A 283 -32.75 51.20 -4.79
N ASP A 284 -33.89 50.51 -4.89
CA ASP A 284 -33.91 49.05 -5.00
C ASP A 284 -33.20 48.59 -6.28
N THR A 285 -32.29 47.64 -6.11
CA THR A 285 -31.49 47.06 -7.20
C THR A 285 -32.01 45.70 -7.63
N SER A 286 -33.02 45.17 -6.94
CA SER A 286 -33.65 43.90 -7.30
C SER A 286 -34.50 44.06 -8.56
N LYS A 287 -34.41 43.08 -9.46
CA LYS A 287 -35.13 43.06 -10.74
C LYS A 287 -36.54 42.51 -10.60
N THR A 288 -36.71 41.53 -9.70
CA THR A 288 -37.96 40.82 -9.43
C THR A 288 -38.57 41.17 -8.08
N GLY A 289 -37.96 42.14 -7.38
CA GLY A 289 -38.47 42.60 -6.09
C GLY A 289 -39.75 43.40 -6.27
N GLU A 290 -40.81 43.00 -5.58
CA GLU A 290 -42.12 43.63 -5.71
C GLU A 290 -42.80 43.74 -4.34
N THR A 291 -43.37 44.90 -4.07
CA THR A 291 -44.20 45.15 -2.89
C THR A 291 -45.63 45.40 -3.36
N TYR A 292 -46.59 44.69 -2.78
CA TYR A 292 -48.01 44.87 -3.10
C TYR A 292 -48.89 44.72 -1.87
N LEU A 293 -50.09 45.28 -1.95
CA LEU A 293 -51.09 45.20 -0.88
C LEU A 293 -52.11 44.10 -1.20
N VAL A 294 -52.47 43.30 -0.20
CA VAL A 294 -53.51 42.28 -0.30
C VAL A 294 -54.49 42.35 0.85
N ARG A 295 -55.71 41.89 0.60
CA ARG A 295 -56.73 41.70 1.63
C ARG A 295 -57.42 40.36 1.44
N LEU A 296 -57.72 39.69 2.57
CA LEU A 296 -58.53 38.48 2.56
C LEU A 296 -60.01 38.86 2.60
N LYS A 297 -60.79 38.36 1.64
CA LYS A 297 -62.23 38.55 1.56
C LYS A 297 -62.90 37.19 1.32
N GLY A 298 -63.50 36.63 2.36
CA GLY A 298 -64.01 35.26 2.32
C GLY A 298 -62.89 34.26 2.04
N ASN A 299 -63.05 33.44 0.99
CA ASN A 299 -62.03 32.49 0.51
C ASN A 299 -61.20 33.04 -0.66
N THR A 300 -61.15 34.37 -0.84
CA THR A 300 -60.41 35.01 -1.94
C THR A 300 -59.46 36.06 -1.41
N VAL A 301 -58.26 36.12 -1.99
CA VAL A 301 -57.28 37.18 -1.74
C VAL A 301 -57.39 38.17 -2.88
N GLU A 302 -57.73 39.41 -2.57
CA GLU A 302 -57.79 40.52 -3.52
C GLU A 302 -56.47 41.30 -3.50
N TYR A 303 -55.94 41.64 -4.68
CA TYR A 303 -54.76 42.49 -4.81
C TYR A 303 -55.20 43.96 -4.91
N LEU A 304 -54.73 44.79 -3.98
CA LEU A 304 -55.18 46.18 -3.81
C LEU A 304 -54.26 47.21 -4.47
N SER A 305 -53.11 46.79 -4.99
CA SER A 305 -52.15 47.64 -5.70
C SER A 305 -51.90 47.12 -7.11
N PRO A 306 -51.32 47.93 -8.02
CA PRO A 306 -50.83 47.43 -9.30
C PRO A 306 -49.79 46.33 -9.08
N LEU A 307 -49.79 45.36 -9.98
CA LEU A 307 -48.82 44.26 -9.96
C LEU A 307 -47.74 44.48 -11.01
N ALA A 308 -46.58 43.84 -10.82
CA ALA A 308 -45.44 43.98 -11.72
C ALA A 308 -45.72 43.50 -13.17
N ASP A 309 -46.76 42.68 -13.38
CA ASP A 309 -47.20 42.25 -14.71
C ASP A 309 -48.17 43.24 -15.40
N GLY A 310 -48.40 44.41 -14.79
CA GLY A 310 -49.28 45.45 -15.30
C GLY A 310 -50.74 45.29 -14.90
N THR A 311 -51.09 44.30 -14.08
CA THR A 311 -52.47 44.13 -13.63
C THR A 311 -52.90 45.30 -12.73
N PRO A 312 -54.00 46.01 -13.04
CA PRO A 312 -54.49 47.10 -12.21
C PRO A 312 -55.01 46.65 -10.83
N PRO A 313 -55.11 47.59 -9.85
CA PRO A 313 -55.69 47.30 -8.54
C PRO A 313 -57.10 46.69 -8.66
N LEU A 314 -57.44 45.78 -7.75
CA LEU A 314 -58.72 45.07 -7.66
C LEU A 314 -59.11 44.22 -8.89
N LYS A 315 -58.30 44.16 -9.95
CA LYS A 315 -58.58 43.33 -11.14
C LYS A 315 -58.09 41.89 -11.01
N ARG A 316 -57.21 41.59 -10.06
CA ARG A 316 -56.80 40.22 -9.73
C ARG A 316 -57.32 39.80 -8.36
N SER A 317 -57.91 38.60 -8.34
CA SER A 317 -58.24 37.89 -7.13
C SER A 317 -57.98 36.39 -7.33
N LEU A 318 -57.42 35.74 -6.31
CA LEU A 318 -57.07 34.32 -6.33
C LEU A 318 -57.66 33.63 -5.09
N ALA A 319 -57.95 32.34 -5.19
CA ALA A 319 -58.52 31.58 -4.09
C ALA A 319 -57.49 31.43 -2.96
N ALA A 320 -57.91 31.67 -1.71
CA ALA A 320 -57.04 31.65 -0.55
C ALA A 320 -56.56 30.22 -0.19
N ASP A 321 -57.23 29.20 -0.69
CA ASP A 321 -56.86 27.78 -0.60
C ASP A 321 -55.91 27.32 -1.72
N THR A 322 -55.52 28.22 -2.63
CA THR A 322 -54.53 27.90 -3.67
C THR A 322 -53.22 27.46 -3.01
N PRO A 323 -52.75 26.22 -3.27
CA PRO A 323 -51.55 25.69 -2.64
C PRO A 323 -50.35 26.60 -2.88
N ASP A 324 -49.61 26.87 -1.81
CA ASP A 324 -48.38 27.67 -1.83
C ASP A 324 -48.49 29.09 -2.40
N LEU A 325 -49.70 29.64 -2.60
CA LEU A 325 -49.85 31.01 -3.08
C LEU A 325 -49.29 32.02 -2.05
N ALA A 326 -48.36 32.88 -2.50
CA ALA A 326 -47.67 33.86 -1.68
C ALA A 326 -48.63 34.89 -1.07
N ALA A 327 -49.61 35.34 -1.84
CA ALA A 327 -50.62 36.29 -1.38
C ALA A 327 -51.57 35.68 -0.33
N ALA A 328 -51.95 34.40 -0.50
CA ALA A 328 -52.73 33.67 0.51
C ALA A 328 -51.94 33.47 1.80
N TYR A 329 -50.67 33.07 1.68
CA TYR A 329 -49.78 32.96 2.83
C TYR A 329 -49.63 34.29 3.57
N ALA A 330 -49.43 35.39 2.83
CA ALA A 330 -49.31 36.73 3.40
C ALA A 330 -50.57 37.13 4.17
N ALA A 331 -51.75 36.96 3.56
CA ALA A 331 -53.03 37.37 4.12
C ALA A 331 -53.48 36.51 5.32
N GLN A 332 -53.23 35.19 5.30
CA GLN A 332 -53.61 34.28 6.39
C GLN A 332 -52.62 34.29 7.56
N LYS A 333 -51.34 34.54 7.30
CA LYS A 333 -50.28 34.60 8.31
C LYS A 333 -49.45 35.89 8.17
N PRO A 334 -50.01 37.05 8.55
CA PRO A 334 -49.27 38.31 8.58
C PRO A 334 -48.02 38.20 9.45
N GLY A 335 -46.89 38.76 9.02
CA GLY A 335 -45.60 38.63 9.69
C GLY A 335 -44.78 37.40 9.28
N GLY A 336 -45.36 36.50 8.47
CA GLY A 336 -44.72 35.29 8.00
C GLY A 336 -43.60 35.55 6.98
N PHE A 337 -42.58 34.70 7.01
CA PHE A 337 -41.61 34.54 5.92
C PHE A 337 -41.74 33.13 5.34
N GLY A 338 -41.58 32.98 4.03
CA GLY A 338 -41.65 31.67 3.41
C GLY A 338 -41.23 31.67 1.96
N VAL A 339 -41.01 30.46 1.45
CA VAL A 339 -40.84 30.19 0.03
C VAL A 339 -42.20 29.76 -0.51
N LYS A 340 -42.74 30.51 -1.48
CA LYS A 340 -44.11 30.39 -1.99
C LYS A 340 -44.13 30.62 -3.50
N GLN A 341 -45.28 30.40 -4.14
CA GLN A 341 -45.50 30.74 -5.54
C GLN A 341 -46.23 32.08 -5.65
N ASP A 342 -45.75 32.96 -6.51
CA ASP A 342 -46.46 34.20 -6.77
C ASP A 342 -47.66 34.01 -7.70
N TYR A 343 -48.34 35.12 -8.05
CA TYR A 343 -49.48 35.08 -8.96
C TYR A 343 -49.12 34.68 -10.41
N GLY A 344 -47.83 34.68 -10.77
CA GLY A 344 -47.32 34.19 -12.06
C GLY A 344 -46.93 32.71 -12.03
N GLY A 345 -46.92 32.09 -10.85
CA GLY A 345 -46.48 30.71 -10.63
C GLY A 345 -44.98 30.56 -10.33
N ASP A 346 -44.24 31.67 -10.24
CA ASP A 346 -42.80 31.65 -9.96
C ASP A 346 -42.53 31.46 -8.47
N GLU A 347 -41.49 30.70 -8.14
CA GLU A 347 -41.08 30.48 -6.76
C GLU A 347 -40.37 31.73 -6.21
N VAL A 348 -40.92 32.27 -5.13
CA VAL A 348 -40.52 33.55 -4.54
C VAL A 348 -40.30 33.42 -3.04
N LEU A 349 -39.35 34.22 -2.53
CA LEU A 349 -39.25 34.50 -1.11
C LEU A 349 -40.24 35.62 -0.79
N ILE A 350 -41.16 35.38 0.13
CA ILE A 350 -42.19 36.33 0.54
C ILE A 350 -42.04 36.66 2.02
N VAL A 351 -42.17 37.94 2.35
CA VAL A 351 -42.43 38.40 3.72
C VAL A 351 -43.72 39.23 3.74
N SER A 352 -44.52 39.09 4.79
CA SER A 352 -45.73 39.88 4.98
C SER A 352 -45.67 40.74 6.24
N ARG A 353 -46.39 41.85 6.24
CA ARG A 353 -46.59 42.71 7.40
C ARG A 353 -48.03 43.22 7.45
N PRO A 354 -48.73 43.07 8.60
CA PRO A 354 -50.01 43.73 8.79
C PRO A 354 -49.80 45.25 8.88
N LEU A 355 -50.77 46.02 8.40
CA LEU A 355 -50.81 47.47 8.65
C LEU A 355 -51.74 47.74 9.84
N ALA A 356 -51.33 48.59 10.77
CA ALA A 356 -52.18 48.95 11.92
C ALA A 356 -53.40 49.73 11.44
N ASN A 357 -54.58 49.41 11.99
CA ASN A 357 -55.87 50.06 11.72
C ASN A 357 -56.32 50.04 10.23
N LEU A 358 -55.69 49.21 9.40
CA LEU A 358 -56.06 49.00 8.01
C LEU A 358 -56.31 47.49 7.78
N PRO A 359 -57.33 47.10 7.00
CA PRO A 359 -57.64 45.69 6.73
C PRO A 359 -56.70 45.06 5.68
N TRP A 360 -55.52 45.65 5.48
CA TRP A 360 -54.58 45.27 4.42
C TRP A 360 -53.34 44.61 5.01
N VAL A 361 -52.75 43.74 4.22
CA VAL A 361 -51.43 43.16 4.49
C VAL A 361 -50.50 43.57 3.36
N LEU A 362 -49.36 44.12 3.74
CA LEU A 362 -48.27 44.40 2.81
C LEU A 362 -47.47 43.12 2.60
N ALA A 363 -47.31 42.75 1.34
CA ALA A 363 -46.56 41.58 0.91
C ALA A 363 -45.37 42.05 0.07
N ARG A 364 -44.16 41.68 0.48
CA ARG A 364 -42.92 41.95 -0.26
C ARG A 364 -42.32 40.63 -0.71
N LYS A 365 -42.19 40.46 -2.03
CA LYS A 365 -41.59 39.27 -2.64
C LYS A 365 -40.33 39.58 -3.44
N ILE A 366 -39.56 38.54 -3.70
CA ILE A 366 -38.46 38.50 -4.67
C ILE A 366 -38.35 37.09 -5.25
N SER A 367 -37.99 36.93 -6.52
CA SER A 367 -37.75 35.60 -7.11
C SER A 367 -36.67 34.85 -6.34
N ARG A 368 -36.92 33.58 -6.02
CA ARG A 368 -35.91 32.69 -5.40
C ARG A 368 -34.65 32.61 -6.26
N GLY A 369 -34.83 32.55 -7.58
CA GLY A 369 -33.73 32.49 -8.54
C GLY A 369 -32.82 33.70 -8.43
N GLU A 370 -33.37 34.91 -8.28
CA GLU A 370 -32.58 36.12 -8.09
C GLU A 370 -31.96 36.18 -6.68
N ALA A 371 -32.76 35.94 -5.65
CA ALA A 371 -32.33 36.05 -4.26
C ALA A 371 -31.17 35.09 -3.93
N LEU A 372 -31.23 33.86 -4.44
CA LEU A 372 -30.26 32.81 -4.13
C LEU A 372 -29.22 32.58 -5.24
N ALA A 373 -29.28 33.29 -6.38
CA ALA A 373 -28.38 33.08 -7.52
C ALA A 373 -26.89 33.11 -7.15
N ALA A 374 -26.48 34.13 -6.38
CA ALA A 374 -25.09 34.31 -6.01
C ALA A 374 -24.57 33.15 -5.15
N ASN A 375 -25.39 32.69 -4.19
CA ASN A 375 -24.98 31.60 -3.32
C ASN A 375 -25.09 30.23 -4.01
N GLU A 376 -26.12 29.98 -4.83
CA GLU A 376 -26.19 28.73 -5.60
C GLU A 376 -24.98 28.58 -6.53
N THR A 377 -24.54 29.66 -7.16
CA THR A 377 -23.33 29.67 -7.99
C THR A 377 -22.08 29.38 -7.16
N ARG A 378 -21.97 30.01 -5.97
CA ARG A 378 -20.86 29.78 -5.04
C ARG A 378 -20.83 28.34 -4.52
N LEU A 379 -21.96 27.81 -4.08
CA LEU A 379 -22.12 26.42 -3.61
C LEU A 379 -21.78 25.42 -4.73
N LYS A 380 -22.27 25.64 -5.96
CA LYS A 380 -21.88 24.81 -7.13
C LYS A 380 -20.37 24.87 -7.37
N THR A 381 -19.76 26.05 -7.31
CA THR A 381 -18.32 26.22 -7.52
C THR A 381 -17.52 25.51 -6.44
N ILE A 382 -17.87 25.67 -5.16
CA ILE A 382 -17.23 24.99 -4.03
C ILE A 382 -17.34 23.47 -4.19
N LEU A 383 -18.52 22.97 -4.55
CA LEU A 383 -18.75 21.53 -4.76
C LEU A 383 -17.86 20.98 -5.90
N ILE A 384 -17.78 21.69 -7.03
CA ILE A 384 -16.90 21.32 -8.16
C ILE A 384 -15.44 21.28 -7.72
N VAL A 385 -14.96 22.32 -7.03
CA VAL A 385 -13.57 22.38 -6.53
C VAL A 385 -13.29 21.24 -5.55
N PHE A 386 -14.23 20.94 -4.66
CA PHE A 386 -14.09 19.86 -3.69
C PHE A 386 -14.00 18.48 -4.36
N VAL A 387 -14.84 18.22 -5.37
CA VAL A 387 -14.79 16.99 -6.17
C VAL A 387 -13.45 16.89 -6.91
N LEU A 388 -12.96 17.97 -7.51
CA LEU A 388 -11.65 17.99 -8.18
C LEU A 388 -10.50 17.69 -7.22
N ILE A 389 -10.53 18.20 -5.98
CA ILE A 389 -9.54 17.89 -4.95
C ILE A 389 -9.57 16.39 -4.62
N ILE A 390 -10.75 15.80 -4.40
CA ILE A 390 -10.89 14.36 -4.10
C ILE A 390 -10.33 13.51 -5.25
N VAL A 391 -10.66 13.85 -6.49
CA VAL A 391 -10.13 13.16 -7.68
C VAL A 391 -8.60 13.29 -7.76
N GLY A 392 -8.06 14.49 -7.54
CA GLY A 392 -6.61 14.74 -7.54
C GLY A 392 -5.87 13.95 -6.47
N VAL A 393 -6.38 13.92 -5.23
CA VAL A 393 -5.81 13.14 -4.12
C VAL A 393 -5.87 11.64 -4.44
N THR A 394 -6.97 11.16 -5.02
CA THR A 394 -7.12 9.76 -5.41
C THR A 394 -6.11 9.36 -6.48
N ILE A 395 -5.93 10.19 -7.51
CA ILE A 395 -4.91 9.99 -8.55
C ILE A 395 -3.50 9.98 -7.94
N ALA A 396 -3.18 10.90 -7.05
CA ALA A 396 -1.88 10.97 -6.38
C ALA A 396 -1.60 9.70 -5.56
N ILE A 397 -2.58 9.20 -4.80
CA ILE A 397 -2.45 7.97 -4.02
C ILE A 397 -2.23 6.76 -4.94
N ILE A 398 -2.99 6.66 -6.04
CA ILE A 398 -2.79 5.60 -7.04
C ILE A 398 -1.40 5.71 -7.68
N ALA A 399 -0.93 6.93 -7.98
CA ALA A 399 0.40 7.16 -8.55
C ALA A 399 1.52 6.76 -7.57
N VAL A 400 1.39 7.11 -6.29
CA VAL A 400 2.33 6.71 -5.23
C VAL A 400 2.33 5.19 -5.05
N TRP A 401 1.15 4.56 -5.03
CA TRP A 401 1.05 3.10 -4.93
C TRP A 401 1.66 2.41 -6.15
N ARG A 402 1.36 2.88 -7.37
CA ARG A 402 1.95 2.40 -8.62
C ARG A 402 3.46 2.59 -8.63
N HIS A 403 3.96 3.73 -8.17
CA HIS A 403 5.40 3.98 -8.09
C HIS A 403 6.07 3.04 -7.07
N GLY A 404 5.47 2.87 -5.89
CA GLY A 404 5.99 1.96 -4.86
C GLY A 404 6.01 0.49 -5.29
N THR A 405 4.96 0.03 -5.97
CA THR A 405 4.91 -1.32 -6.55
C THR A 405 5.92 -1.49 -7.69
N SER A 406 6.11 -0.48 -8.54
CA SER A 406 7.12 -0.48 -9.61
C SER A 406 8.54 -0.54 -9.09
N VAL A 407 8.87 0.22 -8.04
CA VAL A 407 10.22 0.21 -7.44
C VAL A 407 10.51 -1.13 -6.78
N ARG A 408 9.54 -1.71 -6.06
CA ARG A 408 9.68 -3.05 -5.47
C ARG A 408 9.82 -4.14 -6.54
N ALA A 409 9.07 -4.04 -7.64
CA ALA A 409 9.18 -4.96 -8.76
C ALA A 409 10.56 -4.84 -9.45
N ALA A 410 11.07 -3.62 -9.65
CA ALA A 410 12.39 -3.39 -10.22
C ALA A 410 13.52 -3.91 -9.31
N GLN A 411 13.42 -3.69 -7.99
CA GLN A 411 14.40 -4.22 -7.03
C GLN A 411 14.37 -5.76 -6.93
N ALA A 412 13.18 -6.36 -7.02
CA ALA A 412 13.07 -7.82 -7.08
C ALA A 412 13.69 -8.36 -8.37
N ALA A 413 13.37 -7.76 -9.52
CA ALA A 413 13.94 -8.13 -10.81
C ALA A 413 15.46 -8.00 -10.82
N GLU A 414 16.01 -6.93 -10.24
CA GLU A 414 17.46 -6.73 -10.15
C GLU A 414 18.13 -7.75 -9.22
N LYS A 415 17.52 -8.06 -8.07
CA LYS A 415 18.01 -9.14 -7.20
C LYS A 415 18.01 -10.50 -7.90
N PHE A 416 16.96 -10.81 -8.66
CA PHE A 416 16.91 -12.03 -9.47
C PHE A 416 17.97 -12.01 -10.57
N ARG A 417 18.16 -10.89 -11.28
CA ARG A 417 19.19 -10.74 -12.32
C ARG A 417 20.59 -10.97 -11.75
N VAL A 418 20.94 -10.29 -10.65
CA VAL A 418 22.26 -10.43 -10.00
C VAL A 418 22.45 -11.85 -9.45
N SER A 419 21.41 -12.49 -8.91
CA SER A 419 21.50 -13.88 -8.44
C SER A 419 21.71 -14.85 -9.59
N SER A 420 21.01 -14.67 -10.71
CA SER A 420 21.20 -15.51 -11.92
C SER A 420 22.57 -15.31 -12.53
N GLU A 421 23.05 -14.07 -12.65
CA GLU A 421 24.41 -13.77 -13.15
C GLU A 421 25.48 -14.36 -12.23
N ARG A 422 25.31 -14.27 -10.90
CA ARG A 422 26.22 -14.91 -9.93
C ARG A 422 26.20 -16.44 -10.06
N PHE A 423 25.03 -17.04 -10.21
CA PHE A 423 24.89 -18.49 -10.37
C PHE A 423 25.54 -18.96 -11.67
N GLU A 424 25.29 -18.26 -12.78
CA GLU A 424 25.90 -18.55 -14.08
C GLU A 424 27.43 -18.40 -14.03
N ASN A 425 27.93 -17.32 -13.45
CA ASN A 425 29.37 -17.09 -13.28
C ASN A 425 30.01 -18.14 -12.37
N MET A 426 29.34 -18.53 -11.27
CA MET A 426 29.80 -19.59 -10.40
C MET A 426 29.83 -20.94 -11.12
N SER A 427 28.79 -21.29 -11.88
CA SER A 427 28.76 -22.52 -12.67
C SER A 427 29.85 -22.55 -13.73
N LYS A 428 30.09 -21.43 -14.43
CA LYS A 428 31.20 -21.29 -15.39
C LYS A 428 32.56 -21.44 -14.70
N PHE A 429 32.76 -20.77 -13.56
CA PHE A 429 33.97 -20.88 -12.76
C PHE A 429 34.22 -22.33 -12.31
N MET A 430 33.21 -22.99 -11.75
CA MET A 430 33.32 -24.39 -11.33
C MET A 430 33.67 -25.31 -12.49
N ARG A 431 33.07 -25.11 -13.67
CA ARG A 431 33.41 -25.90 -14.87
C ARG A 431 34.86 -25.68 -15.32
N VAL A 432 35.35 -24.42 -15.28
CA VAL A 432 36.75 -24.10 -15.57
C VAL A 432 37.68 -24.77 -14.57
N VAL A 433 37.38 -24.68 -13.27
CA VAL A 433 38.17 -25.32 -12.21
C VAL A 433 38.19 -26.83 -12.41
N THR A 434 37.04 -27.48 -12.59
CA THR A 434 36.97 -28.94 -12.75
C THR A 434 37.59 -29.44 -14.05
N ASN A 435 37.48 -28.69 -15.15
CA ASN A 435 38.09 -29.06 -16.43
C ASN A 435 39.61 -28.80 -16.46
N SER A 436 40.11 -27.89 -15.61
CA SER A 436 41.55 -27.66 -15.46
C SER A 436 42.28 -28.77 -14.72
N GLN A 437 41.54 -29.63 -13.99
CA GLN A 437 42.12 -30.77 -13.31
C GLN A 437 42.40 -31.90 -14.32
N PRO A 438 43.51 -32.64 -14.18
CA PRO A 438 43.79 -33.79 -15.05
C PRO A 438 42.91 -35.01 -14.74
N LEU A 439 42.23 -35.01 -13.58
CA LEU A 439 41.43 -36.13 -13.08
C LEU A 439 40.02 -36.14 -13.66
N GLY A 440 39.46 -37.32 -13.88
CA GLY A 440 38.05 -37.49 -14.20
C GLY A 440 37.20 -37.21 -12.97
N ILE A 441 36.30 -36.23 -13.04
CA ILE A 441 35.38 -35.88 -11.93
C ILE A 441 33.96 -36.05 -12.44
N VAL A 442 33.22 -36.95 -11.81
CA VAL A 442 31.83 -37.24 -12.15
C VAL A 442 30.97 -37.24 -10.90
N ALA A 443 29.73 -36.77 -11.01
CA ALA A 443 28.73 -36.99 -9.98
C ALA A 443 27.64 -37.91 -10.52
N VAL A 444 27.23 -38.88 -9.72
CA VAL A 444 26.16 -39.82 -10.06
C VAL A 444 25.10 -39.85 -8.96
N THR A 445 23.85 -40.06 -9.33
CA THR A 445 22.76 -40.33 -8.39
C THR A 445 22.89 -41.72 -7.77
N GLY A 446 22.14 -42.00 -6.69
CA GLY A 446 22.07 -43.33 -6.07
C GLY A 446 21.65 -44.47 -7.01
N ASP A 447 20.96 -44.17 -8.12
CA ASP A 447 20.63 -45.11 -9.21
C ASP A 447 21.68 -45.12 -10.35
N THR A 448 22.89 -44.61 -10.10
CA THR A 448 24.05 -44.64 -11.01
C THR A 448 23.88 -43.84 -12.31
N LYS A 449 23.07 -42.77 -12.30
CA LYS A 449 22.97 -41.85 -13.46
C LYS A 449 23.85 -40.64 -13.27
N TYR A 450 24.54 -40.21 -14.33
CA TYR A 450 25.40 -39.02 -14.26
C TYR A 450 24.58 -37.74 -14.10
N THR A 451 24.92 -36.94 -13.10
CA THR A 451 24.42 -35.58 -12.87
C THR A 451 25.48 -34.51 -13.13
N PHE A 452 26.75 -34.93 -13.23
CA PHE A 452 27.85 -34.06 -13.59
C PHE A 452 28.99 -34.88 -14.18
N ALA A 453 29.71 -34.31 -15.14
CA ALA A 453 30.98 -34.82 -15.62
C ALA A 453 31.86 -33.64 -16.08
N ASN A 454 33.13 -33.65 -15.71
CA ASN A 454 34.12 -32.73 -16.25
C ASN A 454 34.66 -33.23 -17.60
N GLU A 455 35.37 -32.36 -18.31
CA GLU A 455 35.91 -32.68 -19.63
C GLU A 455 36.90 -33.87 -19.65
N PRO A 456 37.84 -34.03 -18.69
CA PRO A 456 38.69 -35.22 -18.59
C PRO A 456 37.90 -36.54 -18.53
N ALA A 457 36.88 -36.63 -17.67
CA ALA A 457 36.05 -37.85 -17.55
C ALA A 457 35.31 -38.16 -18.85
N ALA A 458 34.82 -37.13 -19.53
CA ALA A 458 34.12 -37.25 -20.80
C ALA A 458 35.05 -37.74 -21.93
N ARG A 459 36.27 -37.18 -21.98
CA ARG A 459 37.31 -37.56 -22.94
C ARG A 459 37.72 -39.03 -22.78
N GLU A 460 37.85 -39.48 -21.54
CA GLU A 460 38.16 -40.88 -21.22
C GLU A 460 37.03 -41.83 -21.63
N ALA A 461 35.77 -41.43 -21.42
CA ALA A 461 34.60 -42.20 -21.85
C ALA A 461 34.32 -42.12 -23.36
N GLY A 462 35.00 -41.24 -24.11
CA GLY A 462 34.78 -41.03 -25.54
C GLY A 462 33.43 -40.38 -25.89
N ILE A 463 32.80 -39.67 -24.95
CA ILE A 463 31.47 -39.03 -25.10
C ILE A 463 31.58 -37.56 -24.67
N ALA A 464 30.79 -36.66 -25.25
CA ALA A 464 30.76 -35.25 -24.82
C ALA A 464 30.21 -35.10 -23.38
N PRO A 465 30.69 -34.15 -22.55
CA PRO A 465 30.23 -34.00 -21.17
C PRO A 465 28.70 -33.81 -21.05
N GLU A 466 28.11 -33.02 -21.93
CA GLU A 466 26.66 -32.81 -22.03
C GLU A 466 25.88 -34.09 -22.37
N ASP A 467 26.46 -34.99 -23.15
CA ASP A 467 25.84 -36.25 -23.54
C ASP A 467 25.96 -37.33 -22.47
N MET A 468 26.77 -37.12 -21.42
CA MET A 468 26.84 -38.03 -20.27
C MET A 468 25.66 -37.81 -19.31
N PHE A 469 25.14 -36.59 -19.22
CA PHE A 469 24.09 -36.24 -18.26
C PHE A 469 22.84 -37.09 -18.45
N GLY A 470 22.36 -37.71 -17.37
CA GLY A 470 21.20 -38.61 -17.35
C GLY A 470 21.46 -40.04 -17.85
N LYS A 471 22.62 -40.33 -18.46
CA LYS A 471 23.00 -41.70 -18.83
C LYS A 471 23.40 -42.51 -17.61
N THR A 472 23.26 -43.83 -17.69
CA THR A 472 23.70 -44.75 -16.64
C THR A 472 25.21 -45.00 -16.75
N MET A 473 25.88 -45.30 -15.63
CA MET A 473 27.31 -45.67 -15.63
C MET A 473 27.62 -46.79 -16.61
N ALA A 474 26.79 -47.84 -16.66
CA ALA A 474 26.98 -48.99 -17.56
C ALA A 474 26.98 -48.61 -19.04
N SER A 475 26.21 -47.58 -19.43
CA SER A 475 26.16 -47.11 -20.82
C SER A 475 27.33 -46.21 -21.22
N VAL A 476 28.12 -45.72 -20.26
CA VAL A 476 29.22 -44.78 -20.48
C VAL A 476 30.58 -45.46 -20.32
N VAL A 477 30.78 -46.21 -19.23
CA VAL A 477 32.07 -46.88 -18.93
C VAL A 477 32.02 -48.40 -19.11
N GLY A 478 30.91 -48.93 -19.62
CA GLY A 478 30.70 -50.37 -19.80
C GLY A 478 30.28 -51.10 -18.51
N PRO A 479 29.77 -52.34 -18.63
CA PRO A 479 29.15 -53.06 -17.51
C PRO A 479 30.15 -53.46 -16.42
N VAL A 480 31.38 -53.84 -16.79
CA VAL A 480 32.40 -54.31 -15.83
C VAL A 480 32.85 -53.19 -14.89
N GLN A 481 33.21 -52.03 -15.44
CA GLN A 481 33.62 -50.88 -14.62
C GLN A 481 32.43 -50.32 -13.82
N ALA A 482 31.25 -50.25 -14.45
CA ALA A 482 30.06 -49.75 -13.78
C ALA A 482 29.64 -50.61 -12.58
N GLU A 483 29.70 -51.94 -12.67
CA GLU A 483 29.39 -52.83 -11.56
C GLU A 483 30.37 -52.66 -10.40
N ALA A 484 31.67 -52.56 -10.72
CA ALA A 484 32.72 -52.32 -9.71
C ALA A 484 32.47 -51.02 -8.94
N TYR A 485 32.15 -49.94 -9.64
CA TYR A 485 31.86 -48.65 -9.02
C TYR A 485 30.50 -48.65 -8.30
N ALA A 486 29.46 -49.26 -8.86
CA ALA A 486 28.12 -49.28 -8.28
C ALA A 486 28.08 -49.96 -6.92
N LYS A 487 28.87 -51.03 -6.74
CA LYS A 487 28.99 -51.71 -5.45
C LYS A 487 29.57 -50.78 -4.37
N ILE A 488 30.70 -50.15 -4.66
CA ILE A 488 31.35 -49.20 -3.75
C ILE A 488 30.43 -48.02 -3.46
N ASN A 489 29.78 -47.50 -4.51
CA ASN A 489 28.84 -46.39 -4.41
C ASN A 489 27.71 -46.69 -3.42
N LYS A 490 27.12 -47.88 -3.53
CA LYS A 490 26.05 -48.33 -2.64
C LYS A 490 26.52 -48.42 -1.19
N ASP A 491 27.71 -48.97 -0.96
CA ASP A 491 28.28 -49.11 0.38
C ASP A 491 28.60 -47.74 1.01
N VAL A 492 29.17 -46.81 0.23
CA VAL A 492 29.47 -45.43 0.69
C VAL A 492 28.20 -44.67 1.06
N LEU A 493 27.15 -44.75 0.24
CA LEU A 493 25.87 -44.09 0.52
C LEU A 493 25.16 -44.69 1.75
N ALA A 494 25.19 -46.02 1.92
CA ALA A 494 24.61 -46.66 3.09
C ALA A 494 25.30 -46.22 4.38
N ASN A 495 26.64 -46.24 4.40
CA ASN A 495 27.42 -45.79 5.55
C ASN A 495 27.24 -44.29 5.82
N PHE A 496 27.05 -43.47 4.78
CA PHE A 496 26.80 -42.04 4.91
C PHE A 496 25.43 -41.74 5.54
N ALA A 497 24.37 -42.44 5.10
CA ALA A 497 23.05 -42.30 5.69
C ALA A 497 23.05 -42.66 7.18
N GLU A 498 23.69 -43.77 7.55
CA GLU A 498 23.84 -44.17 8.96
C GLU A 498 24.63 -43.15 9.79
N ALA A 499 25.68 -42.53 9.22
CA ALA A 499 26.49 -41.54 9.89
C ALA A 499 25.76 -40.19 10.06
N GLU A 500 24.93 -39.78 9.10
CA GLU A 500 24.09 -38.58 9.21
C GLU A 500 22.98 -38.76 10.26
N ASP A 501 22.35 -39.94 10.33
CA ASP A 501 21.33 -40.26 11.34
C ASP A 501 21.92 -40.26 12.76
N GLN A 502 23.20 -40.58 12.91
CA GLN A 502 23.93 -40.52 14.18
C GLN A 502 24.46 -39.11 14.54
N GLY A 503 24.25 -38.11 13.68
CA GLY A 503 24.61 -36.72 13.95
C GLY A 503 26.12 -36.41 13.88
N HIS A 504 26.91 -37.19 13.14
CA HIS A 504 28.34 -36.90 12.96
C HIS A 504 28.56 -35.75 11.97
N GLU A 505 29.13 -34.64 12.44
CA GLU A 505 29.44 -33.46 11.60
C GLU A 505 30.43 -33.78 10.45
N ASP A 506 31.33 -34.75 10.65
CA ASP A 506 32.33 -35.21 9.66
C ASP A 506 31.93 -36.48 8.90
N SER A 507 30.62 -36.77 8.82
CA SER A 507 30.08 -37.99 8.16
C SER A 507 30.63 -38.24 6.75
N ARG A 508 30.97 -37.19 5.98
CA ARG A 508 31.55 -37.31 4.63
C ARG A 508 32.98 -37.84 4.62
N ASP A 509 33.87 -37.26 5.43
CA ASP A 509 35.28 -37.64 5.44
C ASP A 509 35.47 -39.04 6.04
N ARG A 510 34.57 -39.45 6.93
CA ARG A 510 34.56 -40.78 7.54
C ARG A 510 34.08 -41.89 6.60
N THR A 511 33.29 -41.55 5.58
CA THR A 511 32.63 -42.53 4.69
C THR A 511 33.18 -42.52 3.28
N ARG A 512 34.04 -41.55 2.94
CA ARG A 512 34.84 -41.58 1.71
C ARG A 512 35.63 -42.89 1.63
N GLN A 513 35.62 -43.49 0.46
CA GLN A 513 36.44 -44.67 0.16
C GLN A 513 37.32 -44.42 -1.07
N SER A 514 38.54 -44.96 -1.01
CA SER A 514 39.51 -44.95 -2.11
C SER A 514 39.80 -46.40 -2.52
N HIS A 515 39.65 -46.70 -3.81
CA HIS A 515 39.87 -48.05 -4.35
C HIS A 515 40.84 -48.01 -5.52
N LEU A 516 41.58 -49.11 -5.70
CA LEU A 516 42.43 -49.33 -6.85
C LEU A 516 41.79 -50.43 -7.71
N HIS A 517 41.51 -50.13 -8.96
CA HIS A 517 40.91 -51.05 -9.90
C HIS A 517 41.91 -51.42 -10.99
N GLU A 518 42.09 -52.71 -11.23
CA GLU A 518 42.81 -53.24 -12.40
C GLU A 518 41.79 -53.83 -13.37
N PHE A 519 41.66 -53.22 -14.54
CA PHE A 519 40.77 -53.66 -15.62
C PHE A 519 41.61 -54.23 -16.75
N ASN A 520 41.41 -55.50 -17.07
CA ASN A 520 42.08 -56.16 -18.19
C ASN A 520 41.22 -55.98 -19.45
N GLU A 521 41.61 -55.06 -20.33
CA GLU A 521 40.83 -54.72 -21.53
C GLU A 521 41.24 -55.57 -22.76
N GLY A 522 42.38 -56.27 -22.72
CA GLY A 522 42.98 -56.90 -23.91
C GLY A 522 43.37 -58.39 -23.83
N GLY A 523 43.28 -59.06 -22.68
CA GLY A 523 43.64 -60.48 -22.54
C GLY A 523 45.14 -60.80 -22.51
N ASP A 524 46.00 -59.83 -22.84
CA ASP A 524 47.45 -59.88 -22.61
C ASP A 524 47.79 -59.29 -21.23
N GLU A 525 48.80 -59.87 -20.55
CA GLU A 525 49.25 -59.46 -19.19
C GLU A 525 49.77 -58.00 -19.11
N ASP A 526 50.07 -57.38 -20.26
CA ASP A 526 50.60 -56.02 -20.34
C ASP A 526 49.53 -54.95 -20.70
N ASP A 527 48.27 -55.33 -20.94
CA ASP A 527 47.16 -54.40 -21.32
C ASP A 527 46.16 -54.20 -20.15
N VAL A 528 46.71 -53.95 -18.96
CA VAL A 528 45.95 -53.74 -17.73
C VAL A 528 45.83 -52.25 -17.45
N LYS A 529 44.60 -51.74 -17.50
CA LYS A 529 44.28 -50.37 -17.10
C LYS A 529 44.12 -50.28 -15.58
N VAL A 530 44.84 -49.37 -14.94
CA VAL A 530 44.85 -49.19 -13.49
C VAL A 530 44.22 -47.86 -13.13
N ILE A 531 43.01 -47.89 -12.57
CA ILE A 531 42.26 -46.69 -12.17
C ILE A 531 42.17 -46.63 -10.65
N LYS A 532 42.62 -45.51 -10.08
CA LYS A 532 42.32 -45.17 -8.68
C LYS A 532 41.03 -44.36 -8.63
N SER A 533 40.04 -44.82 -7.88
CA SER A 533 38.73 -44.17 -7.71
C SER A 533 38.55 -43.71 -6.26
N ASP A 534 38.15 -42.45 -6.08
CA ASP A 534 37.72 -41.91 -4.80
C ASP A 534 36.23 -41.63 -4.85
N HIS A 535 35.47 -42.10 -3.86
CA HIS A 535 34.02 -42.02 -3.81
C HIS A 535 33.59 -41.17 -2.60
N VAL A 536 32.94 -40.02 -2.86
CA VAL A 536 32.55 -39.04 -1.84
C VAL A 536 31.02 -38.85 -1.87
N PRO A 537 30.31 -39.06 -0.76
CA PRO A 537 28.85 -38.94 -0.75
C PRO A 537 28.39 -37.48 -0.84
N LEU A 538 27.33 -37.27 -1.60
CA LEU A 538 26.62 -36.01 -1.77
C LEU A 538 25.24 -36.11 -1.14
N ARG A 539 24.91 -35.14 -0.28
CA ARG A 539 23.61 -35.06 0.39
C ARG A 539 22.52 -34.69 -0.61
N GLY A 540 21.38 -35.36 -0.51
CA GLY A 540 20.20 -35.01 -1.30
C GLY A 540 19.52 -33.72 -0.81
N ASP A 541 18.78 -33.10 -1.71
CA ASP A 541 17.89 -31.95 -1.52
C ASP A 541 16.45 -32.40 -1.88
N ARG A 542 15.45 -31.57 -1.55
CA ARG A 542 14.07 -31.72 -2.00
C ARG A 542 13.93 -31.98 -3.51
N ASP A 543 14.78 -31.40 -4.34
CA ASP A 543 14.71 -31.49 -5.81
C ASP A 543 15.72 -32.50 -6.41
N HIS A 544 16.72 -32.96 -5.63
CA HIS A 544 17.79 -33.84 -6.12
C HIS A 544 18.07 -34.99 -5.14
N PRO A 545 17.97 -36.27 -5.56
CA PRO A 545 18.25 -37.39 -4.67
C PRO A 545 19.73 -37.43 -4.27
N PRO A 546 20.07 -38.09 -3.14
CA PRO A 546 21.46 -38.29 -2.75
C PRO A 546 22.27 -38.99 -3.85
N GLY A 547 23.55 -38.63 -3.91
CA GLY A 547 24.45 -39.06 -4.97
C GLY A 547 25.89 -39.17 -4.49
N ILE A 548 26.80 -39.36 -5.42
CA ILE A 548 28.22 -39.59 -5.13
C ILE A 548 29.05 -38.82 -6.14
N LEU A 549 30.01 -38.06 -5.64
CA LEU A 549 31.09 -37.50 -6.42
C LEU A 549 32.22 -38.53 -6.49
N MET A 550 32.58 -38.94 -7.71
CA MET A 550 33.70 -39.82 -7.97
C MET A 550 34.84 -39.04 -8.60
N VAL A 551 36.05 -39.26 -8.08
CA VAL A 551 37.30 -38.78 -8.69
C VAL A 551 38.05 -39.98 -9.20
N LEU A 552 38.23 -40.04 -10.52
CA LEU A 552 38.85 -41.12 -11.27
C LEU A 552 40.24 -40.66 -11.72
N ASN A 553 41.26 -41.41 -11.35
CA ASN A 553 42.64 -41.15 -11.72
C ASN A 553 43.20 -42.38 -12.44
N ASP A 554 43.45 -42.25 -13.74
CA ASP A 554 44.18 -43.26 -14.49
C ASP A 554 45.67 -43.19 -14.11
N ILE A 555 46.15 -44.25 -13.46
CA ILE A 555 47.56 -44.39 -13.05
C ILE A 555 48.25 -45.54 -13.78
N THR A 556 47.69 -45.95 -14.93
CA THR A 556 48.21 -47.05 -15.74
C THR A 556 49.67 -46.80 -16.11
N GLU A 557 49.97 -45.65 -16.74
CA GLU A 557 51.32 -45.30 -17.17
C GLU A 557 52.31 -45.29 -16.00
N LEU A 558 51.96 -44.65 -14.88
CA LEU A 558 52.82 -44.58 -13.70
C LEU A 558 53.12 -45.96 -13.11
N THR A 559 52.11 -46.83 -13.07
CA THR A 559 52.23 -48.19 -12.52
C THR A 559 53.06 -49.07 -13.45
N VAL A 560 52.85 -48.97 -14.75
CA VAL A 560 53.61 -49.67 -15.78
C VAL A 560 55.07 -49.21 -15.81
N GLU A 561 55.33 -47.90 -15.76
CA GLU A 561 56.68 -47.33 -15.70
C GLU A 561 57.43 -47.76 -14.46
N LYS A 562 56.78 -47.74 -13.28
CA LYS A 562 57.38 -48.23 -12.04
C LYS A 562 57.77 -49.70 -12.16
N ARG A 563 56.85 -50.56 -12.62
CA ARG A 563 57.13 -52.00 -12.86
C ARG A 563 58.27 -52.19 -13.87
N ARG A 564 58.32 -51.38 -14.93
CA ARG A 564 59.38 -51.42 -15.95
C ARG A 564 60.74 -51.01 -15.39
N SER A 565 60.80 -49.95 -14.57
CA SER A 565 62.01 -49.48 -13.91
C SER A 565 62.57 -50.53 -12.94
N GLU A 566 61.69 -51.15 -12.14
CA GLU A 566 62.07 -52.26 -11.24
C GLU A 566 62.64 -53.46 -12.00
N ARG A 567 62.00 -53.87 -13.12
CA ARG A 567 62.51 -54.95 -13.99
C ARG A 567 63.87 -54.59 -14.59
N MET A 568 64.05 -53.35 -15.08
CA MET A 568 65.31 -52.89 -15.67
C MET A 568 66.45 -52.87 -14.64
N LEU A 569 66.18 -52.39 -13.42
CA LEU A 569 67.15 -52.40 -12.32
C LEU A 569 67.61 -53.84 -12.00
N GLY A 570 66.66 -54.78 -11.92
CA GLY A 570 66.98 -56.20 -11.71
C GLY A 570 67.90 -56.77 -12.79
N GLN A 571 67.60 -56.49 -14.07
CA GLN A 571 68.42 -56.95 -15.21
C GLN A 571 69.83 -56.33 -15.22
N LEU A 572 69.97 -55.06 -14.84
CA LEU A 572 71.27 -54.40 -14.72
C LEU A 572 72.12 -54.98 -13.59
N ILE A 573 71.50 -55.26 -12.42
CA ILE A 573 72.15 -55.93 -11.29
C ILE A 573 72.66 -57.30 -11.73
N ASP A 574 71.82 -58.13 -12.36
CA ASP A 574 72.21 -59.47 -12.82
C ASP A 574 73.36 -59.41 -13.85
N THR A 575 73.36 -58.40 -14.73
CA THR A 575 74.42 -58.18 -15.71
C THR A 575 75.75 -57.79 -15.05
N LEU A 576 75.73 -56.82 -14.13
CA LEU A 576 76.91 -56.34 -13.41
C LEU A 576 77.55 -57.49 -12.62
N VAL A 577 76.73 -58.20 -11.85
CA VAL A 577 77.15 -59.35 -11.05
C VAL A 577 77.71 -60.45 -11.93
N GLY A 578 77.06 -60.75 -13.06
CA GLY A 578 77.57 -61.73 -14.04
C GLY A 578 78.96 -61.38 -14.59
N VAL A 579 79.28 -60.10 -14.78
CA VAL A 579 80.62 -59.65 -15.20
C VAL A 579 81.65 -59.88 -14.09
N VAL A 580 81.32 -59.55 -12.83
CA VAL A 580 82.22 -59.76 -11.68
C VAL A 580 82.49 -61.26 -11.48
N ASP A 581 81.45 -62.08 -11.49
CA ASP A 581 81.52 -63.53 -11.30
C ASP A 581 82.41 -64.21 -12.37
N LYS A 582 82.44 -63.70 -13.61
CA LYS A 582 83.28 -64.23 -14.71
C LYS A 582 84.78 -64.01 -14.52
N ARG A 583 85.20 -63.04 -13.69
CA ARG A 583 86.63 -62.75 -13.47
C ARG A 583 87.35 -63.86 -12.70
N ASN A 584 86.62 -64.61 -11.89
CA ASN A 584 87.14 -65.78 -11.18
C ASN A 584 86.51 -67.06 -11.77
N PRO A 585 87.31 -67.97 -12.36
CA PRO A 585 86.81 -69.21 -12.97
C PRO A 585 85.98 -70.10 -12.04
N PHE A 586 86.12 -69.92 -10.71
CA PHE A 586 85.41 -70.68 -9.69
C PHE A 586 84.11 -70.00 -9.20
N SER A 587 83.77 -68.79 -9.67
CA SER A 587 82.62 -68.01 -9.20
C SER A 587 81.48 -67.85 -10.22
N THR A 588 81.45 -68.61 -11.31
CA THR A 588 80.37 -68.52 -12.30
C THR A 588 78.99 -68.76 -11.65
N ASN A 589 78.10 -67.76 -11.75
CA ASN A 589 76.76 -67.71 -11.14
C ASN A 589 76.76 -67.85 -9.61
N MET A 590 77.90 -67.63 -8.95
CA MET A 590 78.02 -67.77 -7.50
C MET A 590 77.10 -66.78 -6.78
N SER A 591 77.05 -65.55 -7.26
CA SER A 591 76.29 -64.49 -6.62
C SER A 591 74.77 -64.70 -6.73
N SER A 592 74.28 -65.25 -7.85
CA SER A 592 72.89 -65.69 -7.99
C SER A 592 72.54 -66.86 -7.05
N ARG A 593 73.45 -67.82 -6.87
CA ARG A 593 73.26 -68.95 -5.95
C ARG A 593 73.26 -68.51 -4.48
N VAL A 594 74.12 -67.56 -4.12
CA VAL A 594 74.12 -66.93 -2.79
C VAL A 594 72.77 -66.24 -2.53
N ALA A 595 72.24 -65.52 -3.53
CA ALA A 595 70.95 -64.86 -3.42
C ALA A 595 69.78 -65.86 -3.29
N GLU A 596 69.79 -66.95 -4.06
CA GLU A 596 68.82 -68.04 -3.93
C GLU A 596 68.83 -68.61 -2.51
N VAL A 597 70.00 -68.96 -1.98
CA VAL A 597 70.13 -69.50 -0.62
C VAL A 597 69.68 -68.47 0.43
N ALA A 598 70.06 -67.20 0.25
CA ALA A 598 69.69 -66.13 1.18
C ALA A 598 68.18 -65.87 1.22
N ALA A 599 67.52 -65.83 0.06
CA ALA A 599 66.07 -65.65 -0.04
C ALA A 599 65.32 -66.83 0.60
N GLU A 600 65.77 -68.06 0.38
CA GLU A 600 65.19 -69.26 0.99
C GLU A 600 65.36 -69.29 2.51
N ILE A 601 66.53 -68.87 3.03
CA ILE A 601 66.74 -68.69 4.47
C ILE A 601 65.79 -67.62 5.02
N ALA A 602 65.61 -66.49 4.33
CA ALA A 602 64.71 -65.43 4.76
C ALA A 602 63.25 -65.88 4.80
N HIS A 603 62.79 -66.61 3.78
CA HIS A 603 61.45 -67.19 3.73
C HIS A 603 61.22 -68.22 4.84
N GLU A 604 62.17 -69.12 5.08
CA GLU A 604 62.07 -70.10 6.18
C GLU A 604 62.06 -69.42 7.56
N MET A 605 62.63 -68.21 7.67
CA MET A 605 62.55 -67.37 8.87
C MET A 605 61.24 -66.57 8.99
N GLY A 606 60.31 -66.67 8.03
CA GLY A 606 59.04 -65.95 8.01
C GLY A 606 59.17 -64.47 7.61
N VAL A 607 60.22 -64.11 6.86
CA VAL A 607 60.38 -62.77 6.31
C VAL A 607 59.54 -62.63 5.03
N GLU A 608 58.79 -61.54 4.90
CA GLU A 608 57.90 -61.26 3.76
C GLU A 608 58.16 -59.88 3.15
N GLY A 609 57.66 -59.66 1.92
CA GLY A 609 57.65 -58.35 1.27
C GLY A 609 59.03 -57.78 0.90
N ASP A 610 59.22 -56.48 1.12
CA ASP A 610 60.41 -55.74 0.67
C ASP A 610 61.69 -56.13 1.43
N GLU A 611 61.58 -56.74 2.62
CA GLU A 611 62.74 -57.21 3.37
C GLU A 611 63.40 -58.42 2.68
N VAL A 612 62.61 -59.31 2.05
CA VAL A 612 63.15 -60.42 1.22
C VAL A 612 63.87 -59.88 -0.01
N LYS A 613 63.30 -58.87 -0.68
CA LYS A 613 63.96 -58.22 -1.83
C LYS A 613 65.28 -57.58 -1.42
N THR A 614 65.33 -56.97 -0.23
CA THR A 614 66.57 -56.41 0.32
C THR A 614 67.62 -57.52 0.51
N VAL A 615 67.24 -58.67 1.07
CA VAL A 615 68.12 -59.84 1.24
C VAL A 615 68.65 -60.34 -0.10
N GLU A 616 67.78 -60.51 -1.09
CA GLU A 616 68.15 -61.03 -2.41
C GLU A 616 69.13 -60.08 -3.12
N ILE A 617 68.81 -58.78 -3.17
CA ILE A 617 69.66 -57.77 -3.81
C ILE A 617 71.00 -57.65 -3.08
N ALA A 618 70.99 -57.59 -1.75
CA ALA A 618 72.21 -57.52 -0.94
C ALA A 618 73.09 -58.76 -1.14
N ALA A 619 72.49 -59.94 -1.21
CA ALA A 619 73.20 -61.18 -1.49
C ALA A 619 73.87 -61.18 -2.87
N LYS A 620 73.14 -60.79 -3.93
CA LYS A 620 73.67 -60.68 -5.30
C LYS A 620 74.85 -59.71 -5.38
N LEU A 621 74.74 -58.58 -4.70
CA LEU A 621 75.73 -57.49 -4.77
C LEU A 621 76.88 -57.63 -3.76
N SER A 622 76.79 -58.56 -2.80
CA SER A 622 77.75 -58.70 -1.69
C SER A 622 79.20 -58.98 -2.12
N SER A 623 79.39 -59.53 -3.32
CA SER A 623 80.68 -59.95 -3.86
C SER A 623 81.27 -58.95 -4.87
N VAL A 624 80.55 -57.88 -5.25
CA VAL A 624 80.96 -56.97 -6.34
C VAL A 624 82.36 -56.36 -6.11
N GLY A 625 82.67 -56.04 -4.86
CA GLY A 625 83.96 -55.51 -4.42
C GLY A 625 85.14 -56.47 -4.63
N SER A 626 84.90 -57.77 -4.89
CA SER A 626 85.97 -58.70 -5.27
C SER A 626 86.64 -58.32 -6.59
N VAL A 627 86.03 -57.43 -7.39
CA VAL A 627 86.67 -56.84 -8.58
C VAL A 627 87.96 -56.07 -8.23
N PHE A 628 88.16 -55.62 -6.99
CA PHE A 628 89.42 -54.98 -6.58
C PHE A 628 90.45 -55.97 -6.04
N VAL A 629 90.11 -57.26 -5.90
CA VAL A 629 91.05 -58.30 -5.46
C VAL A 629 91.80 -58.84 -6.68
N PRO A 630 93.15 -58.79 -6.71
CA PRO A 630 93.95 -59.34 -7.80
C PRO A 630 93.58 -60.79 -8.13
N THR A 631 93.46 -61.12 -9.42
CA THR A 631 93.11 -62.48 -9.87
C THR A 631 94.12 -63.51 -9.36
N SER A 632 95.40 -63.14 -9.23
CA SER A 632 96.46 -63.99 -8.65
C SER A 632 96.21 -64.40 -7.20
N ILE A 633 95.43 -63.62 -6.43
CA ILE A 633 95.00 -63.97 -5.06
C ILE A 633 93.74 -64.86 -5.13
N LEU A 634 92.79 -64.53 -6.02
CA LEU A 634 91.54 -65.28 -6.18
C LEU A 634 91.76 -66.72 -6.69
N THR A 635 92.76 -66.93 -7.54
CA THR A 635 93.11 -68.24 -8.13
C THR A 635 94.26 -68.97 -7.42
N LYS A 636 94.77 -68.42 -6.31
CA LYS A 636 95.90 -69.00 -5.56
C LYS A 636 95.51 -70.34 -4.96
N THR A 637 96.28 -71.39 -5.25
CA THR A 637 96.08 -72.74 -4.70
C THR A 637 96.71 -72.92 -3.32
N ALA A 638 97.73 -72.13 -2.97
CA ALA A 638 98.39 -72.15 -1.67
C ALA A 638 97.57 -71.40 -0.59
N PRO A 639 97.82 -71.65 0.71
CA PRO A 639 97.22 -70.87 1.79
C PRO A 639 97.48 -69.36 1.62
N LEU A 640 96.46 -68.55 1.92
CA LEU A 640 96.56 -67.10 1.86
C LEU A 640 97.25 -66.56 3.11
N SER A 641 98.12 -65.56 2.93
CA SER A 641 98.73 -64.82 4.02
C SER A 641 97.69 -64.01 4.79
N PRO A 642 97.97 -63.58 6.04
CA PRO A 642 97.07 -62.72 6.79
C PRO A 642 96.69 -61.42 6.05
N GLN A 643 97.61 -60.86 5.25
CA GLN A 643 97.35 -59.65 4.45
C GLN A 643 96.42 -59.94 3.26
N GLU A 644 96.61 -61.09 2.59
CA GLU A 644 95.75 -61.53 1.49
C GLU A 644 94.32 -61.87 1.99
N ASN A 645 94.18 -62.49 3.17
CA ASN A 645 92.87 -62.73 3.77
C ASN A 645 92.13 -61.42 4.09
N ARG A 646 92.82 -60.43 4.69
CA ARG A 646 92.21 -59.10 4.94
C ARG A 646 91.74 -58.40 3.65
N MET A 647 92.40 -58.64 2.53
CA MET A 647 92.01 -58.08 1.23
C MET A 647 90.72 -58.71 0.70
N ILE A 648 90.53 -60.02 0.92
CA ILE A 648 89.27 -60.71 0.58
C ILE A 648 88.15 -60.29 1.55
N ASP A 649 88.42 -60.28 2.86
CA ASP A 649 87.42 -59.90 3.87
C ASP A 649 86.99 -58.43 3.71
N GLY A 650 87.90 -57.56 3.25
CA GLY A 650 87.61 -56.17 2.92
C GLY A 650 86.69 -55.96 1.71
N ALA A 651 86.42 -56.99 0.90
CA ALA A 651 85.61 -56.89 -0.31
C ALA A 651 84.14 -56.50 -0.02
N TYR A 652 83.58 -56.85 1.14
CA TYR A 652 82.22 -56.41 1.53
C TYR A 652 82.13 -54.89 1.67
N ARG A 653 83.12 -54.29 2.34
CA ARG A 653 83.19 -52.83 2.52
C ARG A 653 83.41 -52.12 1.18
N VAL A 654 84.24 -52.70 0.31
CA VAL A 654 84.41 -52.17 -1.05
C VAL A 654 83.11 -52.28 -1.85
N SER A 655 82.37 -53.39 -1.73
CA SER A 655 81.05 -53.55 -2.36
C SER A 655 80.07 -52.48 -1.89
N ALA A 656 80.02 -52.23 -0.57
CA ALA A 656 79.18 -51.17 -0.01
C ALA A 656 79.62 -49.76 -0.47
N ASP A 657 80.92 -49.47 -0.53
CA ASP A 657 81.44 -48.18 -0.98
C ASP A 657 81.17 -47.92 -2.47
N LEU A 658 81.22 -48.96 -3.32
CA LEU A 658 80.86 -48.86 -4.75
C LEU A 658 79.37 -48.56 -4.97
N LEU A 659 78.53 -48.95 -4.03
CA LEU A 659 77.07 -48.86 -4.13
C LEU A 659 76.48 -47.73 -3.28
N LYS A 660 77.30 -46.98 -2.54
CA LYS A 660 76.84 -45.96 -1.57
C LYS A 660 75.98 -44.86 -2.18
N ASP A 661 76.19 -44.55 -3.45
CA ASP A 661 75.46 -43.51 -4.19
C ASP A 661 74.23 -44.07 -4.93
N VAL A 662 73.94 -45.38 -4.80
CA VAL A 662 72.78 -46.03 -5.40
C VAL A 662 71.65 -46.14 -4.37
N THR A 663 70.49 -45.57 -4.71
CA THR A 663 69.29 -45.65 -3.86
C THR A 663 68.55 -46.96 -4.10
N PHE A 664 68.45 -47.79 -3.06
CA PHE A 664 67.66 -49.03 -3.08
C PHE A 664 66.42 -48.92 -2.21
N ASN A 665 65.39 -49.72 -2.53
CA ASN A 665 64.28 -49.96 -1.63
C ASN A 665 64.76 -50.89 -0.51
N GLY A 666 64.94 -50.33 0.70
CA GLY A 666 65.46 -51.04 1.88
C GLY A 666 66.98 -50.87 2.08
N PRO A 667 67.51 -51.32 3.24
CA PRO A 667 68.89 -51.05 3.65
C PRO A 667 69.90 -51.99 2.97
N VAL A 668 69.91 -52.05 1.63
CA VAL A 668 70.75 -52.98 0.85
C VAL A 668 72.25 -52.73 1.07
N VAL A 669 72.72 -51.48 0.92
CA VAL A 669 74.14 -51.12 1.03
C VAL A 669 74.66 -51.39 2.45
N GLU A 670 73.87 -51.03 3.45
CA GLU A 670 74.21 -51.28 4.85
C GLU A 670 74.23 -52.79 5.16
N SER A 671 73.29 -53.54 4.58
CA SER A 671 73.26 -55.00 4.72
C SER A 671 74.49 -55.67 4.11
N ILE A 672 74.99 -55.17 2.98
CA ILE A 672 76.24 -55.63 2.36
C ILE A 672 77.45 -55.30 3.24
N ALA A 673 77.53 -54.06 3.76
CA ALA A 673 78.63 -53.63 4.62
C ALA A 673 78.72 -54.49 5.88
N GLN A 674 77.57 -54.81 6.48
CA GLN A 674 77.46 -55.59 7.70
C GLN A 674 77.55 -57.11 7.48
N ALA A 675 77.44 -57.61 6.24
CA ALA A 675 77.51 -59.05 5.94
C ALA A 675 78.89 -59.67 6.26
N GLY A 676 79.94 -58.84 6.37
CA GLY A 676 81.27 -59.24 6.81
C GLY A 676 81.48 -59.23 8.34
N GLU A 677 80.49 -58.80 9.12
CA GLU A 677 80.58 -58.74 10.58
C GLU A 677 80.54 -60.13 11.24
N LEU A 678 81.00 -60.18 12.49
CA LEU A 678 80.91 -61.37 13.33
C LEU A 678 79.86 -61.14 14.41
N TRP A 679 79.03 -62.16 14.67
CA TRP A 679 77.98 -62.11 15.69
C TRP A 679 78.48 -61.68 17.08
N ASP A 680 79.74 -61.97 17.42
CA ASP A 680 80.39 -61.62 18.69
C ASP A 680 81.03 -60.21 18.73
N GLY A 681 80.85 -59.39 17.69
CA GLY A 681 81.32 -58.01 17.66
C GLY A 681 82.80 -57.83 17.30
N LYS A 682 83.51 -58.92 16.95
CA LYS A 682 84.93 -58.84 16.53
C LYS A 682 85.10 -58.64 15.02
N GLY A 683 84.02 -58.27 14.32
CA GLY A 683 84.02 -57.99 12.90
C GLY A 683 84.64 -56.63 12.54
N PRO A 684 84.76 -56.31 11.24
CA PRO A 684 85.42 -55.09 10.75
C PRO A 684 84.86 -53.75 11.27
N LEU A 685 83.56 -53.67 11.54
CA LEU A 685 82.84 -52.49 12.03
C LEU A 685 82.58 -52.55 13.53
N GLY A 686 82.77 -53.70 14.17
CA GLY A 686 82.60 -53.88 15.61
C GLY A 686 81.13 -53.95 16.06
N ILE A 687 80.21 -54.26 15.13
CA ILE A 687 78.77 -54.34 15.39
C ILE A 687 78.46 -55.75 15.91
N GLN A 688 77.62 -55.86 16.95
CA GLN A 688 77.39 -57.13 17.65
C GLN A 688 75.91 -57.52 17.68
N GLY A 689 75.63 -58.82 17.57
CA GLY A 689 74.31 -59.37 17.87
C GLY A 689 73.16 -58.79 17.04
N GLU A 690 72.13 -58.30 17.71
CA GLU A 690 70.91 -57.77 17.08
C GLU A 690 71.12 -56.44 16.36
N ASP A 691 72.23 -55.72 16.64
CA ASP A 691 72.57 -54.48 15.95
C ASP A 691 73.03 -54.73 14.50
N ILE A 692 73.38 -55.99 14.16
CA ILE A 692 73.60 -56.43 12.79
C ILE A 692 72.23 -56.63 12.13
N LEU A 693 71.98 -55.87 11.05
CA LEU A 693 70.74 -55.91 10.29
C LEU A 693 70.34 -57.34 9.92
N ARG A 694 69.06 -57.65 10.07
CA ARG A 694 68.53 -58.99 9.79
C ARG A 694 68.90 -59.49 8.38
N PRO A 695 68.80 -58.68 7.31
CA PRO A 695 69.27 -59.09 5.99
C PRO A 695 70.78 -59.42 5.95
N ALA A 696 71.62 -58.62 6.60
CA ALA A 696 73.07 -58.87 6.66
C ALA A 696 73.41 -60.22 7.30
N ARG A 697 72.71 -60.60 8.38
CA ARG A 697 72.89 -61.88 9.08
C ARG A 697 72.54 -63.07 8.20
N VAL A 698 71.49 -62.94 7.38
CA VAL A 698 71.08 -63.96 6.41
C VAL A 698 72.12 -64.07 5.30
N VAL A 699 72.55 -62.95 4.72
CA VAL A 699 73.56 -62.90 3.66
C VAL A 699 74.90 -63.50 4.14
N ALA A 700 75.35 -63.19 5.35
CA ALA A 700 76.58 -63.72 5.93
C ALA A 700 76.59 -65.26 5.98
N VAL A 701 75.46 -65.87 6.41
CA VAL A 701 75.31 -67.34 6.44
C VAL A 701 75.26 -67.92 5.03
N ALA A 702 74.51 -67.30 4.11
CA ALA A 702 74.40 -67.75 2.73
C ALA A 702 75.76 -67.72 2.00
N VAL A 703 76.54 -66.64 2.13
CA VAL A 703 77.87 -66.55 1.53
C VAL A 703 78.83 -67.58 2.13
N ALA A 704 78.82 -67.76 3.45
CA ALA A 704 79.66 -68.74 4.12
C ALA A 704 79.33 -70.18 3.69
N PHE A 705 78.04 -70.51 3.61
CA PHE A 705 77.56 -71.80 3.13
C PHE A 705 78.02 -72.05 1.68
N MET A 706 77.73 -71.11 0.77
CA MET A 706 78.13 -71.23 -0.63
C MET A 706 79.64 -71.35 -0.78
N GLY A 707 80.43 -70.60 -0.01
CA GLY A 707 81.89 -70.73 -0.01
C GLY A 707 82.39 -72.11 0.42
N MET A 708 81.63 -72.84 1.26
CA MET A 708 81.95 -74.20 1.73
C MET A 708 81.55 -75.29 0.75
N VAL A 709 80.38 -75.16 0.12
CA VAL A 709 79.81 -76.19 -0.77
C VAL A 709 80.18 -76.00 -2.24
N SER A 710 80.77 -74.86 -2.62
CA SER A 710 81.34 -74.65 -3.94
C SER A 710 82.81 -75.05 -4.01
N VAL A 711 83.24 -75.53 -5.19
CA VAL A 711 84.66 -75.78 -5.48
C VAL A 711 85.40 -74.45 -5.64
N ASN A 712 86.60 -74.32 -5.07
CA ASN A 712 87.46 -73.16 -5.29
C ASN A 712 88.93 -73.56 -5.49
N ALA A 713 89.80 -72.60 -5.81
CA ALA A 713 91.21 -72.84 -6.14
C ALA A 713 92.01 -73.60 -5.05
N ARG A 714 91.59 -73.54 -3.78
CA ARG A 714 92.33 -74.11 -2.64
C ARG A 714 91.76 -75.43 -2.15
N ARG A 715 90.46 -75.68 -2.37
CA ARG A 715 89.76 -76.85 -1.83
C ARG A 715 88.62 -77.32 -2.73
N ASN A 716 88.34 -78.62 -2.65
CA ASN A 716 87.10 -79.18 -3.18
C ASN A 716 85.89 -78.77 -2.31
N ALA A 717 84.70 -78.88 -2.88
CA ALA A 717 83.43 -78.67 -2.20
C ALA A 717 83.26 -79.63 -1.01
N LEU A 718 82.88 -79.11 0.16
CA LEU A 718 82.48 -79.93 1.30
C LEU A 718 81.14 -80.64 1.02
N SER A 719 80.84 -81.69 1.78
CA SER A 719 79.48 -82.22 1.85
C SER A 719 78.54 -81.22 2.55
N PHE A 720 77.23 -81.32 2.28
CA PHE A 720 76.25 -80.47 2.96
C PHE A 720 76.25 -80.68 4.47
N ASP A 721 76.43 -81.94 4.92
CA ASP A 721 76.48 -82.28 6.35
C ASP A 721 77.70 -81.66 7.03
N GLU A 722 78.88 -81.72 6.41
CA GLU A 722 80.09 -81.07 6.95
C GLU A 722 79.98 -79.54 6.96
N ALA A 723 79.34 -78.95 5.95
CA ALA A 723 79.11 -77.51 5.90
C ALA A 723 78.12 -77.08 6.99
N ALA A 724 77.03 -77.81 7.18
CA ALA A 724 76.04 -77.59 8.24
C ALA A 724 76.67 -77.70 9.62
N GLU A 725 77.50 -78.74 9.87
CA GLU A 725 78.19 -78.93 11.15
C GLU A 725 79.16 -77.78 11.45
N ARG A 726 79.91 -77.30 10.44
CA ARG A 726 80.81 -76.14 10.60
C ARG A 726 80.07 -74.84 10.89
N LEU A 727 78.95 -74.60 10.21
CA LEU A 727 78.11 -73.42 10.46
C LEU A 727 77.47 -73.48 11.86
N GLN A 728 77.00 -74.65 12.28
CA GLN A 728 76.43 -74.87 13.61
C GLN A 728 77.48 -74.63 14.71
N ARG A 729 78.71 -75.13 14.54
CA ARG A 729 79.83 -74.85 15.47
C ARG A 729 80.20 -73.38 15.55
N ALA A 730 80.05 -72.64 14.44
CA ALA A 730 80.31 -71.21 14.36
C ALA A 730 79.12 -70.34 14.79
N ALA A 731 77.97 -70.93 15.10
CA ALA A 731 76.76 -70.21 15.48
C ALA A 731 76.87 -69.64 16.91
N GLY A 732 76.46 -68.38 17.09
CA GLY A 732 76.62 -67.63 18.34
C GLY A 732 78.00 -67.01 18.55
N THR A 733 78.94 -67.21 17.63
CA THR A 733 80.24 -66.51 17.62
C THR A 733 80.47 -65.77 16.31
N ARG A 734 80.43 -66.48 15.17
CA ARG A 734 80.56 -65.86 13.84
C ARG A 734 79.21 -65.53 13.23
N PHE A 735 78.23 -66.41 13.38
CA PHE A 735 76.92 -66.28 12.74
C PHE A 735 75.79 -66.26 13.76
N ASP A 736 74.68 -65.58 13.44
CA ASP A 736 73.43 -65.70 14.19
C ASP A 736 72.88 -67.14 14.09
N ARG A 737 72.39 -67.68 15.20
CA ARG A 737 71.80 -69.02 15.28
C ARG A 737 70.53 -69.15 14.44
N ARG A 738 69.75 -68.08 14.26
CA ARG A 738 68.47 -68.10 13.52
C ARG A 738 68.65 -68.47 12.04
N PRO A 739 69.41 -67.71 11.22
CA PRO A 739 69.64 -68.07 9.82
C PRO A 739 70.38 -69.40 9.65
N VAL A 740 71.28 -69.76 10.57
CA VAL A 740 71.94 -71.09 10.55
C VAL A 740 70.92 -72.21 10.76
N SER A 741 70.00 -72.06 11.71
CA SER A 741 68.95 -73.06 11.98
C SER A 741 67.98 -73.18 10.81
N ALA A 742 67.60 -72.05 10.20
CA ALA A 742 66.77 -72.04 9.00
C ALA A 742 67.45 -72.76 7.83
N LEU A 743 68.74 -72.49 7.57
CA LEU A 743 69.50 -73.19 6.53
C LEU A 743 69.57 -74.70 6.78
N ILE A 744 69.83 -75.14 8.02
CA ILE A 744 69.86 -76.57 8.38
C ILE A 744 68.48 -77.20 8.17
N ASN A 745 67.40 -76.49 8.54
CA ASN A 745 66.05 -76.96 8.30
C ASN A 745 65.78 -77.14 6.80
N ILE A 746 66.20 -76.20 5.96
CA ILE A 746 66.06 -76.29 4.50
C ILE A 746 66.79 -77.53 3.96
N LEU A 747 68.03 -77.78 4.43
CA LEU A 747 68.83 -78.91 3.99
C LEU A 747 68.22 -80.28 4.34
N HIS A 748 67.73 -80.44 5.57
CA HIS A 748 67.24 -81.73 6.08
C HIS A 748 65.74 -81.98 5.82
N ASN A 749 64.92 -80.93 5.87
CA ASN A 749 63.44 -81.06 5.90
C ASN A 749 62.73 -80.43 4.68
N ARG A 750 63.43 -79.64 3.84
CA ARG A 750 62.87 -79.00 2.63
C ARG A 750 63.57 -79.42 1.33
N GLU A 751 64.16 -80.61 1.31
CA GLU A 751 64.89 -81.17 0.16
C GLU A 751 66.05 -80.29 -0.37
N GLY A 752 66.57 -79.36 0.44
CA GLY A 752 67.64 -78.45 0.03
C GLY A 752 68.90 -79.17 -0.48
N THR A 753 69.22 -80.33 0.08
CA THR A 753 70.32 -81.20 -0.37
C THR A 753 70.15 -81.72 -1.80
N LYS A 754 68.91 -81.99 -2.24
CA LYS A 754 68.60 -82.37 -3.63
C LYS A 754 68.62 -81.14 -4.54
N ARG A 755 67.91 -80.07 -4.15
CA ARG A 755 67.77 -78.82 -4.92
C ARG A 755 69.14 -78.21 -5.24
N TRP A 756 70.02 -78.16 -4.25
CA TRP A 756 71.32 -77.52 -4.34
C TRP A 756 72.48 -78.46 -4.65
N ALA A 757 72.23 -79.75 -4.92
CA ALA A 757 73.27 -80.75 -5.23
C ALA A 757 74.24 -80.27 -6.32
N HIS A 758 73.72 -79.54 -7.30
CA HIS A 758 74.47 -78.99 -8.43
C HIS A 758 75.48 -77.90 -8.04
N PHE A 759 75.36 -77.26 -6.87
CA PHE A 759 76.32 -76.26 -6.39
C PHE A 759 77.72 -76.84 -6.17
N ARG A 760 77.81 -78.14 -5.89
CA ARG A 760 79.05 -78.86 -5.60
C ARG A 760 79.80 -79.30 -6.86
N ASN A 761 79.18 -79.18 -8.04
CA ASN A 761 79.80 -79.53 -9.31
C ASN A 761 80.89 -78.52 -9.66
N ARG A 762 82.00 -78.99 -10.27
CA ARG A 762 82.99 -78.09 -10.83
C ARG A 762 82.35 -77.24 -11.94
N PRO A 763 82.69 -75.94 -12.03
CA PRO A 763 82.34 -75.13 -13.20
C PRO A 763 82.86 -75.84 -14.46
N LYS A 764 82.03 -75.98 -15.49
CA LYS A 764 82.49 -76.51 -16.79
C LYS A 764 83.52 -75.52 -17.34
N GLU A 765 84.73 -75.97 -17.68
CA GLU A 765 85.65 -75.17 -18.50
C GLU A 765 84.88 -74.75 -19.76
N SER A 766 84.78 -73.45 -20.00
CA SER A 766 84.31 -72.95 -21.28
C SER A 766 85.28 -73.46 -22.34
N ALA A 767 84.79 -74.31 -23.24
CA ALA A 767 85.49 -74.63 -24.47
C ALA A 767 85.85 -73.31 -25.19
N GLU A 768 87.11 -73.19 -25.60
CA GLU A 768 87.70 -72.04 -26.30
C GLU A 768 86.87 -71.59 -27.52
#